data_AF-A0A1L7XLN8-F1
#
_entry.id   AF-A0A1L7XLN8-F1
#
_cell.length_a   1.000
_cell.length_b   1.000
_cell.length_c   1.000
_cell.angle_alpha   90.00
_cell.angle_beta   90.00
_cell.angle_gamma   90.00
#
_symmetry.space_group_name_H-M   'P 1'
#
loop_
_entity.id
_entity.type
_entity.pdbx_description
1 polymer ?
#
loop_
_entity_poly.entity_id
_entity_poly.type
_entity_poly.pdbx_seq_one_letter_code
_entity_poly.pdbx_strand_id
1 'polypeptide(L)'
;MRLMNVETFKLEEFSHDAVPTYAILSHTWGKDNEEVSFCDIQQGKFEEAETRPIKIGGCCKQAKEDGHRYIWIDTCCIDKANAVELHEAINSMFQWYRGASICYAYLSDVPADDIPRDPGSKFMSSRWFTRGWTLQELLASKNLRFYDSEWHCLGSKGEMCTMVESITGISRPFLLGIAELHDASVAQRMSWAARRVTKRKEDTAYCLLGIFGVTMPMIYGEGNKAFRRLQEEIMRDIGDDSILAWGLDRTNPAHDSSIEVLSGGILAAAPSDFANCGQIISRERSANNSFDMFAGRVRAHLPFCTTSSGITYGLLNCGPEYHPEQVVAIPLVNVIPTDLPNQYVRPQGYCSILLPKKASEGSPKLIHIHREPTSRGRTIANRQSWFYIEQLFDTDLELIGVTPRDRWQKDQSVITTANDPDGNSIQRTLARFRSKGEGFYDFILVLEFEASLSPAEARCHLMISSRDTSLELLSQNLIHLRRDTLGQQSASNGLLNIAVSVRRQPVAGHLMFIVKLAAISSLPEVTVNATVELQVLDMKLDLRGTMEEKNRTRLLEEQLRQQTKEKMAEIEPKEKRLAAVQEKLKELEEERRLLVDNLKKHSLEAQLLTTKSDAIKQRQEKLSDQISATLRGLDNLHENHHAQPSFEKHHQTLLFCTAADGFKEIFELLFERRVDIELRDKSGRNRLSRAAEAGHVAMVQLLLDKGAAIEAKDNNGETPLFWAARAGHEAVVQLLLDKGAIIEAENEYGNTPLFSPADKGHKAVVQLLLDKGAAIDAKVDFGTTSLFWAAQAGHKAVVQLLLDKGAAIEAKDDNGLTPLFWAAQGGAEAIVQLLLDKGAAIEAKDNNGETPLFWAAQTGREAIVQLLLDKGAAIEAKDNNSATPLFWAAQAEREAMVQLLLDKGAAIEAKDDNGLTPLFWAAQAGQEAIVQLLLDKGADVEAKDNLKRTSLSFAAKNGHDKVIMTLLTIDKINLESKDHYGLTPLSIGARNGHINVVQQLLNTEHVNIDSRDCFERTPLWYARRYGHSGIVQLLRENAKMRGISLRESDLPLEAGSRPYKEFSGWCDVCTLSLQKDDLYYQCGICSGGSFIVCWECYNMEVCCLEVGHKLAKTYE
;
A
#
# COMPACT_ATOMS: atom_id res chain seq x y z
N MET A 1 -12.68 -7.66 31.88
CA MET A 1 -13.96 -8.05 31.26
C MET A 1 -14.98 -8.29 32.35
N ARG A 2 -16.21 -7.76 32.25
CA ARG A 2 -17.28 -8.06 33.21
C ARG A 2 -18.19 -9.15 32.66
N LEU A 3 -18.64 -10.05 33.51
CA LEU A 3 -19.60 -11.11 33.20
C LEU A 3 -20.75 -11.06 34.21
N MET A 4 -21.97 -11.36 33.78
CA MET A 4 -23.12 -11.51 34.65
C MET A 4 -23.20 -12.95 35.16
N ASN A 5 -23.31 -13.12 36.48
CA ASN A 5 -23.53 -14.41 37.11
C ASN A 5 -25.01 -14.82 36.96
N VAL A 6 -25.28 -16.01 36.40
CA VAL A 6 -26.65 -16.45 36.05
C VAL A 6 -27.55 -16.74 37.25
N GLU A 7 -26.99 -16.89 38.45
CA GLU A 7 -27.75 -17.15 39.67
C GLU A 7 -28.02 -15.87 40.45
N THR A 8 -27.03 -14.99 40.56
CA THR A 8 -27.13 -13.75 41.36
C THR A 8 -27.54 -12.52 40.56
N PHE A 9 -27.45 -12.57 39.22
CA PHE A 9 -27.67 -11.45 38.29
C PHE A 9 -26.72 -10.25 38.52
N LYS A 10 -25.63 -10.44 39.28
CA LYS A 10 -24.62 -9.41 39.53
C LYS A 10 -23.48 -9.52 38.52
N LEU A 11 -22.88 -8.37 38.23
CA LEU A 11 -21.68 -8.27 37.40
C LEU A 11 -20.45 -8.58 38.25
N GLU A 12 -19.65 -9.53 37.81
CA GLU A 12 -18.34 -9.90 38.36
C GLU A 12 -17.26 -9.53 37.33
N GLU A 13 -16.11 -9.02 37.78
CA GLU A 13 -15.05 -8.51 36.90
C GLU A 13 -13.81 -9.40 36.92
N PHE A 14 -13.28 -9.70 35.73
CA PHE A 14 -12.20 -10.66 35.49
C PHE A 14 -11.07 -10.03 34.65
N SER A 15 -9.82 -10.29 35.03
CA SER A 15 -8.64 -9.99 34.21
C SER A 15 -8.51 -10.98 33.03
N HIS A 16 -7.73 -10.61 32.02
CA HIS A 16 -7.63 -11.36 30.75
C HIS A 16 -7.26 -12.84 30.94
N ASP A 17 -6.30 -13.12 31.82
CA ASP A 17 -5.78 -14.48 32.07
C ASP A 17 -6.67 -15.32 33.01
N ALA A 18 -7.76 -14.74 33.54
CA ALA A 18 -8.61 -15.35 34.58
C ALA A 18 -10.10 -15.34 34.23
N VAL A 19 -10.47 -15.16 32.96
CA VAL A 19 -11.88 -15.18 32.52
C VAL A 19 -12.42 -16.62 32.57
N PRO A 20 -13.49 -16.91 33.35
CA PRO A 20 -14.10 -18.24 33.41
C PRO A 20 -14.84 -18.58 32.11
N THR A 21 -15.29 -19.83 31.93
CA THR A 21 -16.15 -20.19 30.78
C THR A 21 -17.49 -19.47 30.85
N TYR A 22 -17.86 -18.78 29.76
CA TYR A 22 -19.12 -18.05 29.63
C TYR A 22 -19.85 -18.35 28.32
N ALA A 23 -21.16 -18.19 28.35
CA ALA A 23 -21.99 -18.05 27.15
C ALA A 23 -22.18 -16.57 26.79
N ILE A 24 -22.43 -16.25 25.52
CA ILE A 24 -22.58 -14.88 25.03
C ILE A 24 -23.92 -14.70 24.32
N LEU A 25 -24.59 -13.57 24.55
CA LEU A 25 -25.92 -13.27 23.99
C LEU A 25 -25.84 -12.25 22.86
N SER A 26 -26.61 -12.44 21.79
CA SER A 26 -26.71 -11.51 20.67
C SER A 26 -27.12 -10.08 21.08
N HIS A 27 -26.58 -9.07 20.38
CA HIS A 27 -26.90 -7.66 20.64
C HIS A 27 -28.39 -7.36 20.35
N THR A 28 -29.02 -7.99 19.37
CA THR A 28 -30.34 -7.56 18.86
C THR A 28 -31.45 -7.62 19.91
N TRP A 29 -32.13 -6.49 20.15
CA TRP A 29 -33.32 -6.35 21.00
C TRP A 29 -34.56 -6.12 20.14
N GLY A 30 -35.75 -6.36 20.71
CA GLY A 30 -37.04 -6.15 20.07
C GLY A 30 -37.34 -4.67 19.87
N LYS A 31 -37.90 -4.02 20.88
CA LYS A 31 -38.11 -2.56 20.90
C LYS A 31 -36.97 -1.87 21.67
N ASP A 32 -36.67 -0.63 21.32
CA ASP A 32 -35.60 0.15 21.99
C ASP A 32 -35.85 0.37 23.50
N ASN A 33 -37.10 0.29 23.97
CA ASN A 33 -37.47 0.36 25.39
C ASN A 33 -37.40 -0.99 26.13
N GLU A 34 -37.02 -2.07 25.44
CA GLU A 34 -36.78 -3.40 26.02
C GLU A 34 -35.28 -3.64 26.27
N GLU A 35 -34.38 -2.75 25.80
CA GLU A 35 -32.92 -2.82 26.04
C GLU A 35 -32.59 -2.52 27.51
N VAL A 36 -31.92 -3.45 28.19
CA VAL A 36 -31.42 -3.30 29.56
C VAL A 36 -30.00 -2.76 29.56
N SER A 37 -29.76 -1.68 30.29
CA SER A 37 -28.43 -1.07 30.39
C SER A 37 -27.62 -1.58 31.59
N PHE A 38 -26.30 -1.43 31.52
CA PHE A 38 -25.36 -1.61 32.64
C PHE A 38 -25.83 -0.90 33.93
N CYS A 39 -26.34 0.34 33.81
CA CYS A 39 -26.87 1.10 34.93
C CYS A 39 -28.10 0.45 35.58
N ASP A 40 -28.97 -0.21 34.81
CA ASP A 40 -30.14 -0.89 35.34
C ASP A 40 -29.77 -2.14 36.16
N ILE A 41 -28.72 -2.85 35.72
CA ILE A 41 -28.13 -3.99 36.44
C ILE A 41 -27.45 -3.52 37.73
N GLN A 42 -26.64 -2.45 37.67
CA GLN A 42 -26.02 -1.88 38.88
C GLN A 42 -27.03 -1.34 39.89
N GLN A 43 -28.18 -0.85 39.43
CA GLN A 43 -29.29 -0.39 40.27
C GLN A 43 -30.18 -1.53 40.80
N GLY A 44 -29.90 -2.79 40.46
CA GLY A 44 -30.63 -3.95 40.99
C GLY A 44 -32.06 -4.10 40.49
N LYS A 45 -32.46 -3.42 39.40
CA LYS A 45 -33.86 -3.35 38.93
C LYS A 45 -34.52 -4.69 38.60
N PHE A 46 -33.71 -5.73 38.38
CA PHE A 46 -34.13 -7.04 37.87
C PHE A 46 -33.61 -8.21 38.75
N GLU A 47 -33.31 -7.96 40.02
CA GLU A 47 -32.91 -9.02 40.97
C GLU A 47 -34.04 -10.06 41.17
N GLU A 48 -35.32 -9.67 41.10
CA GLU A 48 -36.48 -10.56 41.17
C GLU A 48 -36.74 -11.27 39.84
N ALA A 49 -37.18 -12.54 39.87
CA ALA A 49 -37.35 -13.34 38.65
C ALA A 49 -38.51 -12.87 37.75
N GLU A 50 -39.58 -12.33 38.34
CA GLU A 50 -40.82 -11.94 37.66
C GLU A 50 -40.71 -10.62 36.89
N THR A 51 -39.72 -9.78 37.22
CA THR A 51 -39.51 -8.47 36.58
C THR A 51 -38.49 -8.50 35.43
N ARG A 52 -37.81 -9.65 35.22
CA ARG A 52 -36.74 -9.79 34.21
C ARG A 52 -37.31 -9.83 32.78
N PRO A 53 -36.73 -9.06 31.85
CA PRO A 53 -37.08 -9.18 30.43
C PRO A 53 -36.81 -10.58 29.88
N ILE A 54 -37.74 -11.10 29.07
CA ILE A 54 -37.72 -12.46 28.49
C ILE A 54 -36.35 -12.80 27.88
N LYS A 55 -35.73 -11.86 27.15
CA LYS A 55 -34.39 -12.03 26.57
C LYS A 55 -33.30 -12.35 27.59
N ILE A 56 -33.27 -11.69 28.76
CA ILE A 56 -32.26 -12.00 29.79
C ILE A 56 -32.66 -13.25 30.58
N GLY A 57 -33.94 -13.35 30.97
CA GLY A 57 -34.43 -14.49 31.75
C GLY A 57 -34.21 -15.84 31.05
N GLY A 58 -34.54 -15.92 29.76
CA GLY A 58 -34.29 -17.10 28.94
C GLY A 58 -32.81 -17.37 28.73
N CYS A 59 -31.97 -16.33 28.53
CA CYS A 59 -30.53 -16.49 28.42
C CYS A 59 -29.90 -17.10 29.69
N CYS A 60 -30.24 -16.58 30.87
CA CYS A 60 -29.74 -17.13 32.14
C CYS A 60 -30.22 -18.56 32.38
N LYS A 61 -31.48 -18.87 32.01
CA LYS A 61 -32.03 -20.23 32.10
C LYS A 61 -31.27 -21.19 31.19
N GLN A 62 -31.14 -20.85 29.90
CA GLN A 62 -30.45 -21.67 28.90
C GLN A 62 -28.96 -21.85 29.22
N ALA A 63 -28.28 -20.78 29.66
CA ALA A 63 -26.89 -20.85 30.13
C ALA A 63 -26.74 -21.82 31.30
N LYS A 64 -27.68 -21.82 32.26
CA LYS A 64 -27.67 -22.77 33.38
C LYS A 64 -27.91 -24.22 32.92
N GLU A 65 -28.80 -24.44 31.96
CA GLU A 65 -29.06 -25.75 31.35
C GLU A 65 -27.84 -26.28 30.57
N ASP A 66 -27.11 -25.42 29.86
CA ASP A 66 -25.83 -25.74 29.19
C ASP A 66 -24.62 -25.77 30.15
N GLY A 67 -24.80 -25.53 31.45
CA GLY A 67 -23.76 -25.64 32.48
C GLY A 67 -22.85 -24.41 32.65
N HIS A 68 -23.22 -23.26 32.10
CA HIS A 68 -22.48 -22.00 32.21
C HIS A 68 -22.94 -21.16 33.40
N ARG A 69 -22.04 -20.87 34.34
CA ARG A 69 -22.29 -19.99 35.50
C ARG A 69 -22.31 -18.49 35.12
N TYR A 70 -21.68 -18.13 34.01
CA TYR A 70 -21.49 -16.75 33.59
C TYR A 70 -22.00 -16.52 32.17
N ILE A 71 -22.60 -15.35 31.96
CA ILE A 71 -22.98 -14.86 30.63
C ILE A 71 -22.41 -13.47 30.36
N TRP A 72 -22.22 -13.16 29.08
CA TRP A 72 -21.92 -11.81 28.62
C TRP A 72 -23.05 -11.28 27.73
N ILE A 73 -23.43 -10.02 27.96
CA ILE A 73 -24.43 -9.27 27.18
C ILE A 73 -23.87 -7.85 27.01
N ASP A 74 -23.71 -7.38 25.78
CA ASP A 74 -23.07 -6.08 25.46
C ASP A 74 -23.71 -4.91 26.22
N THR A 75 -25.04 -4.88 26.27
CA THR A 75 -25.83 -3.79 26.86
C THR A 75 -25.73 -3.74 28.37
N CYS A 76 -25.46 -4.88 29.01
CA CYS A 76 -25.46 -5.07 30.45
C CYS A 76 -24.05 -5.10 31.05
N CYS A 77 -23.03 -5.53 30.29
CA CYS A 77 -21.68 -5.75 30.79
C CYS A 77 -20.71 -4.59 30.47
N ILE A 78 -21.00 -3.79 29.43
CA ILE A 78 -20.24 -2.60 29.05
C ILE A 78 -20.93 -1.35 29.58
N ASP A 79 -20.20 -0.48 30.27
CA ASP A 79 -20.63 0.89 30.54
C ASP A 79 -20.56 1.72 29.25
N LYS A 80 -21.68 1.75 28.52
CA LYS A 80 -21.82 2.56 27.29
C LYS A 80 -21.73 4.08 27.54
N ALA A 81 -21.76 4.56 28.79
CA ALA A 81 -21.54 5.97 29.11
C ALA A 81 -20.05 6.31 29.26
N ASN A 82 -19.20 5.34 29.58
CA ASN A 82 -17.75 5.50 29.63
C ASN A 82 -17.15 5.33 28.22
N ALA A 83 -16.72 6.45 27.62
CA ALA A 83 -16.18 6.46 26.26
C ALA A 83 -14.87 5.65 26.10
N VAL A 84 -14.06 5.51 27.16
CA VAL A 84 -12.82 4.72 27.12
C VAL A 84 -13.16 3.23 27.13
N GLU A 85 -14.02 2.81 28.06
CA GLU A 85 -14.46 1.42 28.14
C GLU A 85 -15.20 0.98 26.88
N LEU A 86 -16.10 1.81 26.34
CA LEU A 86 -16.80 1.53 25.09
C LEU A 86 -15.83 1.36 23.91
N HIS A 87 -14.72 2.12 23.90
CA HIS A 87 -13.68 2.02 22.88
C HIS A 87 -12.86 0.73 22.95
N GLU A 88 -12.40 0.36 24.15
CA GLU A 88 -11.71 -0.91 24.38
C GLU A 88 -12.64 -2.10 24.10
N ALA A 89 -13.90 -2.00 24.52
CA ALA A 89 -14.90 -3.04 24.33
C ALA A 89 -15.21 -3.30 22.85
N ILE A 90 -15.39 -2.26 22.03
CA ILE A 90 -15.69 -2.44 20.61
C ILE A 90 -14.50 -3.04 19.83
N ASN A 91 -13.25 -2.67 20.15
CA ASN A 91 -12.07 -3.29 19.55
C ASN A 91 -11.87 -4.75 20.05
N SER A 92 -12.29 -5.06 21.28
CA SER A 92 -12.18 -6.41 21.87
C SER A 92 -13.34 -7.35 21.53
N MET A 93 -14.48 -6.81 21.07
CA MET A 93 -15.76 -7.52 20.99
C MET A 93 -15.70 -8.83 20.18
N PHE A 94 -14.99 -8.82 19.06
CA PHE A 94 -14.80 -10.02 18.23
C PHE A 94 -14.07 -11.14 18.97
N GLN A 95 -13.03 -10.80 19.76
CA GLN A 95 -12.30 -11.79 20.55
C GLN A 95 -13.16 -12.34 21.69
N TRP A 96 -14.07 -11.53 22.26
CA TRP A 96 -15.05 -12.00 23.25
C TRP A 96 -16.08 -12.96 22.64
N TYR A 97 -16.56 -12.71 21.42
CA TYR A 97 -17.38 -13.70 20.71
C TYR A 97 -16.60 -14.97 20.30
N ARG A 98 -15.31 -14.84 19.95
CA ARG A 98 -14.42 -15.97 19.59
C ARG A 98 -14.03 -16.84 20.80
N GLY A 99 -13.91 -16.23 21.98
CA GLY A 99 -13.57 -16.88 23.25
C GLY A 99 -14.77 -17.43 24.04
N ALA A 100 -15.99 -17.05 23.68
CA ALA A 100 -17.21 -17.60 24.29
C ALA A 100 -17.36 -19.11 24.02
N SER A 101 -17.87 -19.85 25.00
CA SER A 101 -18.13 -21.30 24.83
C SER A 101 -19.28 -21.56 23.87
N ILE A 102 -20.29 -20.69 23.88
CA ILE A 102 -21.47 -20.72 23.01
C ILE A 102 -22.07 -19.31 22.86
N CYS A 103 -22.58 -19.01 21.68
CA CYS A 103 -23.34 -17.80 21.36
C CYS A 103 -24.83 -18.15 21.20
N TYR A 104 -25.69 -17.42 21.91
CA TYR A 104 -27.14 -17.52 21.79
C TYR A 104 -27.65 -16.36 20.92
N ALA A 105 -28.09 -16.68 19.70
CA ALA A 105 -28.69 -15.73 18.78
C ALA A 105 -30.20 -15.66 19.00
N TYR A 106 -30.62 -14.76 19.89
CA TYR A 106 -32.04 -14.47 20.15
C TYR A 106 -32.65 -13.63 19.03
N LEU A 107 -33.74 -14.11 18.44
CA LEU A 107 -34.44 -13.53 17.29
C LEU A 107 -35.84 -13.04 17.70
N SER A 108 -35.90 -11.84 18.26
CA SER A 108 -37.14 -11.22 18.78
C SER A 108 -38.30 -11.08 17.78
N ASP A 109 -38.02 -11.21 16.48
CA ASP A 109 -38.96 -11.05 15.37
C ASP A 109 -39.37 -12.37 14.69
N VAL A 110 -38.93 -13.51 15.23
CA VAL A 110 -39.32 -14.86 14.80
C VAL A 110 -40.28 -15.44 15.83
N PRO A 111 -41.53 -15.77 15.47
CA PRO A 111 -42.51 -16.35 16.40
C PRO A 111 -42.25 -17.84 16.64
N ALA A 112 -42.82 -18.38 17.72
CA ALA A 112 -42.56 -19.75 18.18
C ALA A 112 -43.09 -20.88 17.29
N ASP A 113 -44.02 -20.57 16.39
CA ASP A 113 -44.57 -21.47 15.39
C ASP A 113 -43.84 -21.40 14.02
N ASP A 114 -42.82 -20.55 13.88
CA ASP A 114 -42.04 -20.43 12.64
C ASP A 114 -41.15 -21.66 12.43
N ILE A 115 -41.29 -22.31 11.26
CA ILE A 115 -40.43 -23.42 10.85
C ILE A 115 -39.37 -22.85 9.90
N PRO A 116 -38.08 -22.74 10.29
CA PRO A 116 -37.07 -22.04 9.49
C PRO A 116 -36.91 -22.53 8.04
N ARG A 117 -37.27 -23.80 7.79
CA ARG A 117 -37.14 -24.47 6.47
C ARG A 117 -38.25 -24.12 5.48
N ASP A 118 -39.33 -23.47 5.93
CA ASP A 118 -40.50 -23.24 5.10
C ASP A 118 -40.35 -21.98 4.23
N PRO A 119 -40.77 -22.01 2.94
CA PRO A 119 -40.70 -20.84 2.07
C PRO A 119 -41.54 -19.67 2.61
N GLY A 120 -40.86 -18.61 3.07
CA GLY A 120 -41.50 -17.44 3.68
C GLY A 120 -41.41 -17.36 5.20
N SER A 121 -40.69 -18.29 5.84
CA SER A 121 -40.34 -18.26 7.26
C SER A 121 -39.79 -16.89 7.71
N LYS A 122 -40.19 -16.46 8.91
CA LYS A 122 -39.71 -15.24 9.55
C LYS A 122 -38.22 -15.28 9.82
N PHE A 123 -37.66 -16.44 10.20
CA PHE A 123 -36.22 -16.64 10.34
C PHE A 123 -35.43 -16.13 9.12
N MET A 124 -35.84 -16.49 7.90
CA MET A 124 -35.15 -16.08 6.67
C MET A 124 -35.16 -14.56 6.45
N SER A 125 -36.14 -13.87 7.01
CA SER A 125 -36.32 -12.41 6.90
C SER A 125 -35.87 -11.63 8.15
N SER A 126 -35.34 -12.31 9.18
CA SER A 126 -35.10 -11.70 10.49
C SER A 126 -34.11 -10.52 10.41
N ARG A 127 -34.45 -9.45 11.14
CA ARG A 127 -33.62 -8.26 11.34
C ARG A 127 -32.24 -8.56 11.93
N TRP A 128 -32.06 -9.73 12.56
CA TRP A 128 -30.76 -10.14 13.06
C TRP A 128 -29.74 -10.30 11.93
N PHE A 129 -30.13 -10.86 10.77
CA PHE A 129 -29.23 -11.02 9.63
C PHE A 129 -28.87 -9.70 8.94
N THR A 130 -29.69 -8.66 9.08
CA THR A 130 -29.49 -7.35 8.45
C THR A 130 -28.89 -6.29 9.38
N ARG A 131 -28.66 -6.57 10.66
CA ARG A 131 -27.97 -5.66 11.59
C ARG A 131 -26.44 -5.72 11.38
N GLY A 132 -25.72 -4.60 11.53
CA GLY A 132 -24.26 -4.55 11.39
C GLY A 132 -23.51 -5.46 12.38
N TRP A 133 -23.67 -5.19 13.68
CA TRP A 133 -22.94 -5.86 14.77
C TRP A 133 -23.09 -7.38 14.82
N THR A 134 -24.20 -7.94 14.34
CA THR A 134 -24.46 -9.39 14.34
C THR A 134 -23.61 -10.16 13.32
N LEU A 135 -22.85 -9.48 12.45
CA LEU A 135 -21.87 -10.13 11.58
C LEU A 135 -20.73 -10.75 12.40
N GLN A 136 -20.29 -10.04 13.45
CA GLN A 136 -19.27 -10.55 14.37
C GLN A 136 -19.82 -11.71 15.20
N GLU A 137 -21.07 -11.61 15.69
CA GLU A 137 -21.76 -12.69 16.40
C GLU A 137 -21.77 -13.99 15.58
N LEU A 138 -22.06 -13.89 14.28
CA LEU A 138 -22.16 -15.02 13.35
C LEU A 138 -20.80 -15.67 13.05
N LEU A 139 -19.76 -14.85 12.80
CA LEU A 139 -18.47 -15.29 12.27
C LEU A 139 -17.42 -15.58 13.36
N ALA A 140 -17.43 -14.85 14.48
CA ALA A 140 -16.45 -15.05 15.55
C ALA A 140 -16.74 -16.32 16.35
N SER A 141 -18.01 -16.59 16.67
CA SER A 141 -18.38 -17.72 17.51
C SER A 141 -18.24 -19.04 16.75
N LYS A 142 -17.56 -20.01 17.37
CA LYS A 142 -17.51 -21.40 16.87
C LYS A 142 -18.86 -22.10 17.04
N ASN A 143 -19.47 -21.96 18.23
CA ASN A 143 -20.74 -22.59 18.60
C ASN A 143 -21.84 -21.52 18.68
N LEU A 144 -22.80 -21.54 17.76
CA LEU A 144 -23.95 -20.62 17.79
C LEU A 144 -25.26 -21.40 17.66
N ARG A 145 -26.24 -21.07 18.50
CA ARG A 145 -27.62 -21.59 18.44
C ARG A 145 -28.61 -20.43 18.30
N PHE A 146 -29.63 -20.62 17.46
CA PHE A 146 -30.69 -19.64 17.22
C PHE A 146 -31.91 -19.93 18.10
N TYR A 147 -32.53 -18.88 18.64
CA TYR A 147 -33.74 -18.96 19.45
C TYR A 147 -34.78 -17.96 18.94
N ASP A 148 -36.06 -18.33 19.01
CA ASP A 148 -37.20 -17.48 18.67
C ASP A 148 -37.51 -16.42 19.77
N SER A 149 -38.64 -15.72 19.63
CA SER A 149 -39.13 -14.74 20.60
C SER A 149 -39.61 -15.31 21.95
N GLU A 150 -39.78 -16.62 22.07
CA GLU A 150 -40.26 -17.34 23.28
C GLU A 150 -39.19 -18.26 23.89
N TRP A 151 -37.96 -18.24 23.38
CA TRP A 151 -36.81 -19.08 23.76
C TRP A 151 -36.88 -20.56 23.36
N HIS A 152 -37.64 -20.95 22.33
CA HIS A 152 -37.44 -22.28 21.73
C HIS A 152 -36.21 -22.29 20.81
N CYS A 153 -35.46 -23.38 20.84
CA CYS A 153 -34.26 -23.56 20.03
C CYS A 153 -34.63 -23.91 18.58
N LEU A 154 -34.30 -23.04 17.63
CA LEU A 154 -34.57 -23.20 16.20
C LEU A 154 -33.52 -24.09 15.50
N GLY A 155 -32.31 -24.20 16.09
CA GLY A 155 -31.21 -25.02 15.60
C GLY A 155 -29.83 -24.38 15.77
N SER A 156 -28.77 -25.13 15.51
CA SER A 156 -27.39 -24.63 15.51
C SER A 156 -26.95 -24.06 14.16
N LYS A 157 -25.94 -23.18 14.19
CA LYS A 157 -25.26 -22.66 12.98
C LYS A 157 -24.76 -23.77 12.05
N GLY A 158 -24.33 -24.92 12.60
CA GLY A 158 -23.91 -26.08 11.81
C GLY A 158 -25.06 -26.72 11.04
N GLU A 159 -26.16 -27.04 11.73
CA GLU A 159 -27.36 -27.66 11.14
C GLU A 159 -28.06 -26.74 10.13
N MET A 160 -28.01 -25.43 10.35
CA MET A 160 -28.67 -24.41 9.53
C MET A 160 -27.73 -23.79 8.48
N CYS A 161 -26.50 -24.28 8.32
CA CYS A 161 -25.44 -23.62 7.54
C CYS A 161 -25.84 -23.28 6.09
N THR A 162 -26.47 -24.21 5.37
CA THR A 162 -26.94 -24.01 3.97
C THR A 162 -27.96 -22.88 3.85
N MET A 163 -28.80 -22.69 4.87
CA MET A 163 -29.82 -21.65 4.90
C MET A 163 -29.18 -20.30 5.22
N VAL A 164 -28.29 -20.26 6.21
CA VAL A 164 -27.53 -19.04 6.56
C VAL A 164 -26.67 -18.57 5.39
N GLU A 165 -26.04 -19.48 4.65
CA GLU A 165 -25.36 -19.18 3.38
C GLU A 165 -26.30 -18.50 2.38
N SER A 166 -27.51 -19.04 2.16
CA SER A 166 -28.48 -18.45 1.23
C SER A 166 -28.97 -17.04 1.63
N ILE A 167 -29.06 -16.76 2.93
CA ILE A 167 -29.48 -15.46 3.48
C ILE A 167 -28.34 -14.44 3.39
N THR A 168 -27.12 -14.85 3.74
CA THR A 168 -25.99 -13.93 3.98
C THR A 168 -24.99 -13.83 2.83
N GLY A 169 -24.94 -14.81 1.92
CA GLY A 169 -23.92 -14.93 0.89
C GLY A 169 -22.54 -15.39 1.40
N ILE A 170 -22.45 -15.82 2.66
CA ILE A 170 -21.20 -16.30 3.28
C ILE A 170 -21.04 -17.80 3.00
N SER A 171 -19.91 -18.19 2.40
CA SER A 171 -19.61 -19.59 2.08
C SER A 171 -19.45 -20.46 3.33
N ARG A 172 -19.89 -21.73 3.25
CA ARG A 172 -19.94 -22.68 4.38
C ARG A 172 -18.63 -22.84 5.17
N PRO A 173 -17.42 -22.89 4.57
CA PRO A 173 -16.19 -23.07 5.33
C PRO A 173 -15.96 -21.97 6.37
N PHE A 174 -16.34 -20.73 6.07
CA PHE A 174 -16.24 -19.60 7.01
C PHE A 174 -17.36 -19.65 8.07
N LEU A 175 -18.59 -19.98 7.68
CA LEU A 175 -19.71 -20.13 8.62
C LEU A 175 -19.45 -21.23 9.66
N LEU A 176 -18.84 -22.34 9.24
CA LEU A 176 -18.49 -23.47 10.11
C LEU A 176 -17.18 -23.28 10.88
N GLY A 177 -16.40 -22.21 10.59
CA GLY A 177 -15.08 -22.00 11.21
C GLY A 177 -14.03 -23.03 10.82
N ILE A 178 -14.15 -23.60 9.61
CA ILE A 178 -13.16 -24.52 9.01
C ILE A 178 -12.05 -23.73 8.31
N ALA A 179 -12.42 -22.62 7.64
CA ALA A 179 -11.50 -21.63 7.09
C ALA A 179 -11.45 -20.40 8.01
N GLU A 180 -10.29 -19.78 8.15
CA GLU A 180 -10.12 -18.57 8.97
C GLU A 180 -10.51 -17.32 8.17
N LEU A 181 -10.95 -16.26 8.84
CA LEU A 181 -11.45 -15.06 8.13
C LEU A 181 -10.38 -14.35 7.28
N HIS A 182 -9.09 -14.59 7.53
CA HIS A 182 -8.00 -14.04 6.74
C HIS A 182 -7.78 -14.77 5.41
N ASP A 183 -8.29 -16.00 5.25
CA ASP A 183 -8.29 -16.73 3.97
C ASP A 183 -9.27 -16.10 2.95
N ALA A 184 -10.26 -15.36 3.45
CA ALA A 184 -11.19 -14.59 2.61
C ALA A 184 -10.60 -13.24 2.19
N SER A 185 -10.78 -12.89 0.91
CA SER A 185 -10.38 -11.58 0.39
C SER A 185 -11.11 -10.44 1.13
N VAL A 186 -10.53 -9.25 1.09
CA VAL A 186 -11.16 -8.02 1.59
C VAL A 186 -12.49 -7.78 0.87
N ALA A 187 -12.55 -8.03 -0.44
CA ALA A 187 -13.77 -7.89 -1.23
C ALA A 187 -14.89 -8.86 -0.79
N GLN A 188 -14.55 -10.12 -0.47
CA GLN A 188 -15.48 -11.10 0.09
C GLN A 188 -15.99 -10.63 1.46
N ARG A 189 -15.08 -10.27 2.37
CA ARG A 189 -15.44 -9.80 3.72
C ARG A 189 -16.30 -8.54 3.70
N MET A 190 -16.03 -7.59 2.81
CA MET A 190 -16.88 -6.41 2.59
C MET A 190 -18.26 -6.79 2.04
N SER A 191 -18.36 -7.77 1.13
CA SER A 191 -19.64 -8.22 0.57
C SER A 191 -20.59 -8.78 1.65
N TRP A 192 -20.06 -9.45 2.69
CA TRP A 192 -20.84 -9.99 3.81
C TRP A 192 -21.48 -8.90 4.70
N ALA A 193 -20.95 -7.68 4.61
CA ALA A 193 -21.47 -6.48 5.25
C ALA A 193 -22.38 -5.63 4.33
N ALA A 194 -22.40 -5.89 3.02
CA ALA A 194 -23.03 -5.03 2.02
C ALA A 194 -24.54 -4.80 2.19
N ARG A 195 -25.24 -5.75 2.82
CA ARG A 195 -26.70 -5.69 3.09
C ARG A 195 -27.03 -5.34 4.55
N ARG A 196 -26.04 -4.92 5.34
CA ARG A 196 -26.21 -4.66 6.78
C ARG A 196 -26.39 -3.19 7.09
N VAL A 197 -27.16 -2.91 8.14
CA VAL A 197 -27.59 -1.57 8.56
C VAL A 197 -27.25 -1.34 10.03
N THR A 198 -26.86 -0.11 10.36
CA THR A 198 -26.50 0.36 11.71
C THR A 198 -27.31 1.58 12.12
N LYS A 199 -27.36 1.90 13.43
CA LYS A 199 -28.13 3.04 13.96
C LYS A 199 -27.39 4.37 13.77
N ARG A 200 -26.06 4.39 13.91
CA ARG A 200 -25.18 5.50 13.53
C ARG A 200 -24.45 5.18 12.23
N LYS A 201 -23.99 6.19 11.49
CA LYS A 201 -23.32 6.00 10.19
C LYS A 201 -21.92 5.42 10.37
N GLU A 202 -21.21 5.92 11.35
CA GLU A 202 -19.86 5.50 11.75
C GLU A 202 -19.80 4.04 12.27
N ASP A 203 -20.88 3.52 12.87
CA ASP A 203 -20.98 2.12 13.30
C ASP A 203 -20.80 1.13 12.12
N THR A 204 -21.08 1.56 10.88
CA THR A 204 -20.83 0.77 9.66
C THR A 204 -19.35 0.35 9.55
N ALA A 205 -18.43 1.15 10.10
CA ALA A 205 -17.02 0.82 10.18
C ALA A 205 -16.71 0.01 11.45
N TYR A 206 -17.17 0.49 12.61
CA TYR A 206 -16.84 -0.13 13.90
C TYR A 206 -17.33 -1.57 14.04
N CYS A 207 -18.48 -1.91 13.42
CA CYS A 207 -18.97 -3.29 13.41
C CYS A 207 -18.17 -4.26 12.53
N LEU A 208 -17.13 -3.79 11.80
CA LEU A 208 -16.30 -4.61 10.91
C LEU A 208 -14.87 -4.82 11.43
N LEU A 209 -14.45 -4.12 12.49
CA LEU A 209 -13.07 -4.13 13.01
C LEU A 209 -12.51 -5.54 13.18
N GLY A 210 -13.22 -6.39 13.93
CA GLY A 210 -12.81 -7.78 14.15
C GLY A 210 -12.91 -8.70 12.93
N ILE A 211 -13.75 -8.37 11.92
CA ILE A 211 -13.81 -9.11 10.65
C ILE A 211 -12.52 -8.90 9.83
N PHE A 212 -11.90 -7.73 9.99
CA PHE A 212 -10.64 -7.38 9.33
C PHE A 212 -9.41 -7.54 10.23
N GLY A 213 -9.57 -7.73 11.55
CA GLY A 213 -8.45 -7.76 12.50
C GLY A 213 -7.84 -6.38 12.77
N VAL A 214 -8.56 -5.31 12.42
CA VAL A 214 -8.10 -3.91 12.53
C VAL A 214 -8.50 -3.31 13.88
N THR A 215 -7.62 -2.52 14.48
CA THR A 215 -7.89 -1.72 15.69
C THR A 215 -7.84 -0.25 15.33
N MET A 216 -8.85 0.55 15.71
CA MET A 216 -8.84 2.00 15.45
C MET A 216 -9.61 2.82 16.51
N PRO A 217 -9.19 4.07 16.78
CA PRO A 217 -9.93 5.02 17.62
C PRO A 217 -11.37 5.25 17.13
N MET A 218 -12.32 5.30 18.05
CA MET A 218 -13.71 5.63 17.73
C MET A 218 -13.96 7.12 17.87
N ILE A 219 -14.44 7.76 16.81
CA ILE A 219 -14.77 9.17 16.76
C ILE A 219 -16.27 9.28 16.43
N TYR A 220 -17.12 9.20 17.46
CA TYR A 220 -18.56 9.39 17.28
C TYR A 220 -18.87 10.81 16.77
N GLY A 221 -19.74 10.91 15.76
CA GLY A 221 -19.99 12.14 15.01
C GLY A 221 -19.15 12.32 13.73
N GLU A 222 -18.17 11.45 13.42
CA GLU A 222 -17.42 11.55 12.16
C GLU A 222 -18.20 11.05 10.92
N GLY A 223 -19.28 10.30 11.14
CA GLY A 223 -20.15 9.76 10.10
C GLY A 223 -19.41 8.86 9.10
N ASN A 224 -19.59 9.12 7.80
CA ASN A 224 -18.99 8.31 6.72
C ASN A 224 -17.45 8.36 6.68
N LYS A 225 -16.78 9.24 7.44
CA LYS A 225 -15.31 9.28 7.53
C LYS A 225 -14.73 8.03 8.20
N ALA A 226 -15.46 7.43 9.16
CA ALA A 226 -15.05 6.21 9.84
C ALA A 226 -14.81 5.04 8.86
N PHE A 227 -15.67 4.90 7.84
CA PHE A 227 -15.53 3.83 6.83
C PHE A 227 -14.36 4.06 5.86
N ARG A 228 -13.93 5.30 5.66
CA ARG A 228 -12.67 5.57 4.94
C ARG A 228 -11.46 5.23 5.81
N ARG A 229 -11.42 5.69 7.06
CA ARG A 229 -10.40 5.27 8.04
C ARG A 229 -10.26 3.75 8.14
N LEU A 230 -11.36 3.00 8.20
CA LEU A 230 -11.33 1.53 8.19
C LEU A 230 -10.62 0.97 6.94
N GLN A 231 -10.97 1.45 5.74
CA GLN A 231 -10.30 1.02 4.51
C GLN A 231 -8.81 1.36 4.52
N GLU A 232 -8.43 2.52 5.07
CA GLU A 232 -7.04 2.97 5.16
C GLU A 232 -6.21 2.07 6.09
N GLU A 233 -6.74 1.65 7.24
CA GLU A 233 -6.07 0.69 8.12
C GLU A 233 -6.04 -0.74 7.52
N ILE A 234 -7.11 -1.18 6.82
CA ILE A 234 -7.09 -2.45 6.07
C ILE A 234 -5.99 -2.45 5.00
N MET A 235 -5.79 -1.33 4.31
CA MET A 235 -4.73 -1.20 3.30
C MET A 235 -3.33 -1.25 3.91
N ARG A 236 -3.15 -0.68 5.10
CA ARG A 236 -1.90 -0.70 5.86
C ARG A 236 -1.53 -2.12 6.31
N ASP A 237 -2.49 -2.87 6.84
CA ASP A 237 -2.21 -4.11 7.58
C ASP A 237 -2.38 -5.39 6.73
N ILE A 238 -3.29 -5.41 5.75
CA ILE A 238 -3.64 -6.63 4.99
C ILE A 238 -2.99 -6.65 3.59
N GLY A 239 -2.86 -5.51 2.91
CA GLY A 239 -2.22 -5.41 1.58
C GLY A 239 -2.91 -6.20 0.46
N ASP A 240 -4.22 -6.48 0.57
CA ASP A 240 -5.02 -7.16 -0.45
C ASP A 240 -5.67 -6.13 -1.41
N ASP A 241 -5.32 -6.21 -2.70
CA ASP A 241 -5.78 -5.27 -3.73
C ASP A 241 -7.27 -5.41 -4.06
N SER A 242 -7.92 -6.49 -3.62
CA SER A 242 -9.37 -6.70 -3.76
C SER A 242 -10.20 -5.60 -3.08
N ILE A 243 -9.62 -4.82 -2.15
CA ILE A 243 -10.25 -3.62 -1.60
C ILE A 243 -10.63 -2.58 -2.68
N LEU A 244 -10.00 -2.57 -3.85
CA LEU A 244 -10.36 -1.69 -4.96
C LEU A 244 -11.43 -2.25 -5.92
N ALA A 245 -11.83 -3.51 -5.74
CA ALA A 245 -12.73 -4.23 -6.65
C ALA A 245 -14.18 -3.70 -6.66
N TRP A 246 -14.55 -2.80 -5.74
CA TRP A 246 -15.91 -2.30 -5.56
C TRP A 246 -16.56 -1.74 -6.84
N GLY A 247 -17.89 -1.89 -6.94
CA GLY A 247 -18.72 -1.40 -8.05
C GLY A 247 -19.08 -2.41 -9.13
N LEU A 248 -18.67 -3.68 -9.03
CA LEU A 248 -19.02 -4.73 -10.01
C LEU A 248 -20.54 -4.82 -10.28
N ASP A 249 -20.90 -5.09 -11.54
CA ASP A 249 -22.27 -5.11 -12.11
C ASP A 249 -23.06 -3.80 -12.05
N ARG A 250 -22.40 -2.65 -11.85
CA ARG A 250 -23.00 -1.32 -12.12
C ARG A 250 -22.67 -0.88 -13.55
N THR A 251 -23.67 -0.37 -14.27
CA THR A 251 -23.50 0.12 -15.65
C THR A 251 -22.68 1.41 -15.68
N ASN A 252 -21.52 1.38 -16.33
CA ASN A 252 -20.71 2.58 -16.55
C ASN A 252 -21.45 3.58 -17.46
N PRO A 253 -21.36 4.91 -17.19
CA PRO A 253 -21.92 5.92 -18.06
C PRO A 253 -21.24 5.90 -19.44
N ALA A 254 -21.95 6.35 -20.48
CA ALA A 254 -21.39 6.48 -21.81
C ALA A 254 -20.21 7.46 -21.81
N HIS A 255 -19.12 7.08 -22.47
CA HIS A 255 -17.87 7.86 -22.46
C HIS A 255 -17.98 9.07 -23.40
N ASP A 256 -18.39 10.21 -22.85
CA ASP A 256 -18.37 11.51 -23.53
C ASP A 256 -17.00 12.18 -23.33
N SER A 257 -16.24 12.35 -24.41
CA SER A 257 -14.89 12.92 -24.41
C SER A 257 -14.85 14.44 -24.17
N SER A 258 -15.97 15.06 -23.81
CA SER A 258 -16.09 16.50 -23.55
C SER A 258 -16.24 16.90 -22.08
N ILE A 259 -16.37 15.93 -21.16
CA ILE A 259 -16.63 16.19 -19.73
C ILE A 259 -15.32 16.31 -18.94
N GLU A 260 -15.20 17.38 -18.15
CA GLU A 260 -14.11 17.59 -17.19
C GLU A 260 -14.09 16.46 -16.15
N VAL A 261 -12.99 15.70 -16.10
CA VAL A 261 -12.93 14.42 -15.35
C VAL A 261 -12.82 14.68 -13.84
N LEU A 262 -13.97 14.71 -13.17
CA LEU A 262 -14.04 14.77 -11.71
C LEU A 262 -13.59 13.46 -11.06
N SER A 263 -12.75 13.57 -10.02
CA SER A 263 -12.34 12.43 -9.18
C SER A 263 -13.53 11.90 -8.39
N GLY A 264 -13.84 10.60 -8.57
CA GLY A 264 -14.81 9.89 -7.74
C GLY A 264 -14.24 9.46 -6.37
N GLY A 265 -12.92 9.55 -6.20
CA GLY A 265 -12.19 8.87 -5.13
C GLY A 265 -11.94 7.38 -5.44
N ILE A 266 -10.87 6.84 -4.85
CA ILE A 266 -10.45 5.44 -5.06
C ILE A 266 -11.04 4.46 -4.04
N LEU A 267 -11.42 4.95 -2.85
CA LEU A 267 -12.03 4.17 -1.78
C LEU A 267 -13.56 4.08 -1.95
N ALA A 268 -14.15 2.97 -1.50
CA ALA A 268 -15.60 2.79 -1.51
C ALA A 268 -16.30 3.76 -0.52
N ALA A 269 -17.55 4.10 -0.80
CA ALA A 269 -18.35 4.97 0.06
C ALA A 269 -19.01 4.20 1.21
N ALA A 270 -19.36 2.93 0.98
CA ALA A 270 -19.92 2.00 1.97
C ALA A 270 -19.67 0.52 1.58
N PRO A 271 -19.82 -0.44 2.50
CA PRO A 271 -19.74 -1.87 2.18
C PRO A 271 -20.71 -2.32 1.08
N SER A 272 -21.82 -1.61 0.88
CA SER A 272 -22.80 -1.86 -0.18
C SER A 272 -22.22 -1.70 -1.60
N ASP A 273 -21.08 -1.05 -1.77
CA ASP A 273 -20.34 -0.99 -3.03
C ASP A 273 -19.65 -2.33 -3.40
N PHE A 274 -19.54 -3.26 -2.44
CA PHE A 274 -19.00 -4.62 -2.62
C PHE A 274 -20.09 -5.70 -2.71
N ALA A 275 -21.37 -5.35 -2.86
CA ALA A 275 -22.49 -6.31 -2.81
C ALA A 275 -22.36 -7.51 -3.77
N ASN A 276 -21.72 -7.31 -4.92
CA ASN A 276 -21.51 -8.33 -5.96
C ASN A 276 -20.10 -8.96 -5.91
N CYS A 277 -19.31 -8.66 -4.88
CA CYS A 277 -17.91 -9.10 -4.77
C CYS A 277 -17.70 -10.40 -3.98
N GLY A 278 -18.77 -11.07 -3.52
CA GLY A 278 -18.69 -12.26 -2.66
C GLY A 278 -18.04 -13.51 -3.29
N GLN A 279 -17.70 -13.45 -4.57
CA GLN A 279 -16.99 -14.51 -5.31
C GLN A 279 -15.57 -14.08 -5.72
N ILE A 280 -15.13 -12.86 -5.39
CA ILE A 280 -13.83 -12.32 -5.80
C ILE A 280 -12.76 -12.76 -4.80
N ILE A 281 -11.92 -13.73 -5.19
CA ILE A 281 -10.78 -14.18 -4.39
C ILE A 281 -9.51 -13.39 -4.77
N SER A 282 -8.64 -13.16 -3.78
CA SER A 282 -7.27 -12.72 -4.03
C SER A 282 -6.45 -13.90 -4.57
N ARG A 283 -5.47 -13.63 -5.42
CA ARG A 283 -4.59 -14.66 -6.02
C ARG A 283 -3.18 -14.56 -5.47
N GLU A 284 -2.37 -15.60 -5.66
CA GLU A 284 -0.99 -15.64 -5.17
C GLU A 284 -0.23 -14.36 -5.56
N ARG A 285 0.42 -13.76 -4.57
CA ARG A 285 1.19 -12.52 -4.75
C ARG A 285 2.49 -12.82 -5.48
N SER A 286 2.64 -12.31 -6.69
CA SER A 286 3.97 -12.05 -7.24
C SER A 286 4.62 -10.92 -6.44
N ALA A 287 5.93 -11.02 -6.18
CA ALA A 287 6.68 -10.04 -5.38
C ALA A 287 6.68 -8.60 -5.96
N ASN A 288 6.18 -8.41 -7.19
CA ASN A 288 6.17 -7.13 -7.90
C ASN A 288 4.86 -6.34 -7.74
N ASN A 289 3.83 -6.90 -7.11
CA ASN A 289 2.54 -6.22 -6.92
C ASN A 289 2.46 -5.59 -5.53
N SER A 290 3.19 -4.49 -5.30
CA SER A 290 3.06 -3.71 -4.06
C SER A 290 1.92 -2.68 -4.13
N PHE A 291 1.25 -2.51 -2.99
CA PHE A 291 0.05 -1.69 -2.83
C PHE A 291 0.13 -0.96 -1.47
N ASP A 292 0.13 0.37 -1.49
CA ASP A 292 0.42 1.18 -0.28
C ASP A 292 -0.19 2.60 -0.37
N MET A 293 -0.41 3.24 0.77
CA MET A 293 -0.85 4.64 0.87
C MET A 293 0.33 5.60 1.12
N PHE A 294 0.49 6.57 0.24
CA PHE A 294 1.52 7.60 0.39
C PHE A 294 0.98 9.00 0.10
N ALA A 295 1.19 9.93 1.03
CA ALA A 295 0.86 11.37 0.88
C ALA A 295 -0.57 11.65 0.37
N GLY A 296 -1.57 10.87 0.81
CA GLY A 296 -2.97 11.04 0.37
C GLY A 296 -3.27 10.50 -1.02
N ARG A 297 -2.41 9.63 -1.57
CA ARG A 297 -2.60 8.88 -2.83
C ARG A 297 -2.37 7.39 -2.58
N VAL A 298 -2.92 6.55 -3.45
CA VAL A 298 -2.67 5.10 -3.45
C VAL A 298 -1.58 4.78 -4.47
N ARG A 299 -0.48 4.18 -4.02
CA ARG A 299 0.57 3.61 -4.86
C ARG A 299 0.18 2.17 -5.20
N ALA A 300 0.19 1.83 -6.48
CA ALA A 300 -0.11 0.47 -6.93
C ALA A 300 0.76 0.09 -8.13
N HIS A 301 1.23 -1.15 -8.16
CA HIS A 301 1.84 -1.76 -9.34
C HIS A 301 0.80 -2.56 -10.12
N LEU A 302 0.22 -1.95 -11.17
CA LEU A 302 -0.85 -2.58 -11.96
C LEU A 302 -0.43 -2.80 -13.42
N PRO A 303 -0.72 -3.96 -14.02
CA PRO A 303 -0.80 -4.10 -15.46
C PRO A 303 -1.99 -3.31 -16.02
N PHE A 304 -1.88 -2.90 -17.28
CA PHE A 304 -2.90 -2.11 -17.96
C PHE A 304 -3.51 -2.86 -19.15
N CYS A 305 -4.76 -2.53 -19.45
CA CYS A 305 -5.38 -2.81 -20.73
C CYS A 305 -6.20 -1.61 -21.20
N THR A 306 -6.08 -1.26 -22.48
CA THR A 306 -6.91 -0.20 -23.08
C THR A 306 -8.05 -0.83 -23.86
N THR A 307 -9.29 -0.47 -23.53
CA THR A 307 -10.47 -0.96 -24.25
C THR A 307 -10.69 -0.19 -25.56
N SER A 308 -11.45 -0.77 -26.49
CA SER A 308 -11.78 -0.13 -27.78
C SER A 308 -12.59 1.18 -27.65
N SER A 309 -13.12 1.49 -26.48
CA SER A 309 -13.74 2.77 -26.13
C SER A 309 -12.74 3.83 -25.61
N GLY A 310 -11.44 3.53 -25.59
CA GLY A 310 -10.38 4.44 -25.12
C GLY A 310 -10.18 4.47 -23.61
N ILE A 311 -11.03 3.78 -22.83
CA ILE A 311 -10.89 3.70 -21.37
C ILE A 311 -9.72 2.77 -21.04
N THR A 312 -8.77 3.29 -20.26
CA THR A 312 -7.68 2.53 -19.64
C THR A 312 -8.18 1.89 -18.35
N TYR A 313 -7.90 0.60 -18.17
CA TYR A 313 -8.18 -0.11 -16.91
C TYR A 313 -6.89 -0.67 -16.32
N GLY A 314 -6.73 -0.54 -14.99
CA GLY A 314 -5.71 -1.24 -14.22
C GLY A 314 -6.23 -2.60 -13.77
N LEU A 315 -5.46 -3.66 -13.97
CA LEU A 315 -5.85 -5.04 -13.65
C LEU A 315 -5.40 -5.42 -12.23
N LEU A 316 -6.33 -5.79 -11.35
CA LEU A 316 -6.05 -6.26 -10.00
C LEU A 316 -5.64 -7.74 -10.00
N ASN A 317 -4.92 -8.19 -8.96
CA ASN A 317 -4.58 -9.60 -8.73
C ASN A 317 -5.70 -10.39 -8.04
N CYS A 318 -6.95 -9.94 -8.18
CA CYS A 318 -8.14 -10.62 -7.69
C CYS A 318 -9.13 -10.90 -8.83
N GLY A 319 -9.96 -11.92 -8.69
CA GLY A 319 -10.94 -12.32 -9.71
C GLY A 319 -11.92 -13.39 -9.19
N PRO A 320 -12.93 -13.77 -9.97
CA PRO A 320 -13.93 -14.73 -9.52
C PRO A 320 -13.31 -16.11 -9.23
N GLU A 321 -13.76 -16.75 -8.15
CA GLU A 321 -13.29 -18.06 -7.67
C GLU A 321 -13.34 -19.14 -8.76
N TYR A 322 -14.48 -19.26 -9.44
CA TYR A 322 -14.73 -20.26 -10.48
C TYR A 322 -14.24 -19.84 -11.89
N HIS A 323 -13.61 -18.67 -12.04
CA HIS A 323 -13.11 -18.13 -13.31
C HIS A 323 -11.65 -17.65 -13.21
N PRO A 324 -10.67 -18.56 -13.10
CA PRO A 324 -9.24 -18.23 -13.01
C PRO A 324 -8.72 -17.44 -14.23
N GLU A 325 -9.41 -17.50 -15.36
CA GLU A 325 -9.11 -16.76 -16.59
C GLU A 325 -9.55 -15.29 -16.55
N GLN A 326 -10.38 -14.88 -15.59
CA GLN A 326 -10.86 -13.49 -15.43
C GLN A 326 -10.16 -12.76 -14.28
N VAL A 327 -10.00 -11.45 -14.38
CA VAL A 327 -9.48 -10.56 -13.33
C VAL A 327 -10.37 -9.32 -13.19
N VAL A 328 -10.38 -8.71 -12.00
CA VAL A 328 -11.07 -7.43 -11.79
C VAL A 328 -10.23 -6.30 -12.38
N ALA A 329 -10.89 -5.39 -13.10
CA ALA A 329 -10.28 -4.28 -13.79
C ALA A 329 -10.90 -2.96 -13.30
N ILE A 330 -10.08 -2.04 -12.78
CA ILE A 330 -10.50 -0.72 -12.27
C ILE A 330 -10.31 0.37 -13.33
N PRO A 331 -11.31 1.24 -13.58
CA PRO A 331 -11.22 2.31 -14.57
C PRO A 331 -10.30 3.44 -14.08
N LEU A 332 -9.33 3.84 -14.91
CA LEU A 332 -8.31 4.83 -14.56
C LEU A 332 -8.09 5.82 -15.71
N VAL A 333 -8.06 7.12 -15.40
CA VAL A 333 -7.76 8.20 -16.36
C VAL A 333 -6.50 8.93 -15.91
N ASN A 334 -5.56 9.14 -16.84
CA ASN A 334 -4.29 9.82 -16.59
C ASN A 334 -4.49 11.34 -16.51
N VAL A 335 -3.79 12.02 -15.59
CA VAL A 335 -3.85 13.47 -15.38
C VAL A 335 -2.45 14.07 -15.55
N ILE A 336 -2.27 14.95 -16.55
CA ILE A 336 -0.96 15.51 -16.95
C ILE A 336 -1.06 17.04 -17.08
N PRO A 337 -0.06 17.85 -16.64
CA PRO A 337 1.05 17.54 -15.75
C PRO A 337 1.06 18.37 -14.44
N THR A 338 1.36 17.71 -13.31
CA THR A 338 2.01 18.35 -12.16
C THR A 338 3.06 17.38 -11.60
N ASP A 339 4.33 17.69 -11.83
CA ASP A 339 5.59 17.26 -11.18
C ASP A 339 5.91 15.77 -10.90
N LEU A 340 4.96 14.84 -11.08
CA LEU A 340 5.14 13.40 -10.89
C LEU A 340 4.52 12.62 -12.06
N PRO A 341 5.29 11.75 -12.76
CA PRO A 341 4.74 10.88 -13.82
C PRO A 341 3.76 9.84 -13.26
N ASN A 342 2.94 9.26 -14.13
CA ASN A 342 2.00 8.17 -13.84
C ASN A 342 0.93 8.49 -12.77
N GLN A 343 0.34 9.69 -12.80
CA GLN A 343 -0.82 10.04 -11.96
C GLN A 343 -2.14 9.67 -12.64
N TYR A 344 -3.03 9.03 -11.87
CA TYR A 344 -4.35 8.61 -12.34
C TYR A 344 -5.46 9.00 -11.37
N VAL A 345 -6.67 9.15 -11.89
CA VAL A 345 -7.92 9.28 -11.12
C VAL A 345 -8.85 8.13 -11.46
N ARG A 346 -9.63 7.65 -10.48
CA ARG A 346 -10.83 6.85 -10.74
C ARG A 346 -11.97 7.83 -11.07
N PRO A 347 -12.50 7.85 -12.30
CA PRO A 347 -13.50 8.86 -12.67
C PRO A 347 -14.81 8.70 -11.89
N GLN A 348 -15.45 9.82 -11.55
CA GLN A 348 -16.72 9.80 -10.85
C GLN A 348 -17.80 9.06 -11.66
N GLY A 349 -18.48 8.10 -11.02
CA GLY A 349 -19.51 7.27 -11.65
C GLY A 349 -19.00 6.03 -12.39
N TYR A 350 -17.68 5.84 -12.51
CA TYR A 350 -17.11 4.66 -13.17
C TYR A 350 -16.80 3.52 -12.18
N CYS A 351 -17.19 2.33 -12.59
CA CYS A 351 -17.21 1.10 -11.81
C CYS A 351 -16.27 0.04 -12.40
N SER A 352 -15.79 -0.85 -11.53
CA SER A 352 -14.95 -1.99 -11.88
C SER A 352 -15.68 -2.96 -12.79
N ILE A 353 -14.94 -3.66 -13.64
CA ILE A 353 -15.47 -4.70 -14.55
C ILE A 353 -14.61 -5.97 -14.48
N LEU A 354 -15.09 -7.08 -15.05
CA LEU A 354 -14.32 -8.31 -15.21
C LEU A 354 -13.73 -8.38 -16.63
N LEU A 355 -12.42 -8.64 -16.73
CA LEU A 355 -11.72 -8.77 -18.02
C LEU A 355 -10.87 -10.06 -18.06
N PRO A 356 -10.61 -10.63 -19.26
CA PRO A 356 -9.73 -11.80 -19.39
C PRO A 356 -8.28 -11.46 -19.00
N LYS A 357 -7.62 -12.32 -18.23
CA LYS A 357 -6.22 -12.19 -17.78
C LYS A 357 -5.21 -12.01 -18.93
N LYS A 358 -5.55 -12.48 -20.14
CA LYS A 358 -4.75 -12.31 -21.36
C LYS A 358 -4.81 -10.90 -21.97
N ALA A 359 -5.64 -9.99 -21.45
CA ALA A 359 -5.76 -8.62 -21.96
C ALA A 359 -4.63 -7.67 -21.50
N SER A 360 -3.67 -8.14 -20.70
CA SER A 360 -2.55 -7.32 -20.17
C SER A 360 -1.56 -6.91 -21.26
N GLU A 361 -1.49 -5.61 -21.54
CA GLU A 361 -0.56 -5.03 -22.53
C GLU A 361 0.78 -4.66 -21.86
N GLY A 362 1.55 -5.68 -21.48
CA GLY A 362 2.92 -5.53 -20.95
C GLY A 362 3.06 -5.73 -19.44
N SER A 363 4.22 -5.32 -18.90
CA SER A 363 4.58 -5.46 -17.49
C SER A 363 3.83 -4.47 -16.58
N PRO A 364 3.62 -4.81 -15.28
CA PRO A 364 3.03 -3.89 -14.32
C PRO A 364 3.81 -2.58 -14.22
N LYS A 365 3.09 -1.47 -14.05
CA LYS A 365 3.69 -0.13 -13.86
C LYS A 365 3.29 0.43 -12.50
N LEU A 366 4.24 1.09 -11.83
CA LEU A 366 3.95 1.89 -10.65
C LEU A 366 3.12 3.12 -11.05
N ILE A 367 1.97 3.28 -10.40
CA ILE A 367 1.06 4.40 -10.58
C ILE A 367 0.61 5.01 -9.26
N HIS A 368 0.18 6.27 -9.32
CA HIS A 368 -0.36 7.02 -8.18
C HIS A 368 -1.82 7.39 -8.43
N ILE A 369 -2.74 6.86 -7.64
CA ILE A 369 -4.18 7.12 -7.75
C ILE A 369 -4.64 8.12 -6.69
N HIS A 370 -5.37 9.17 -7.09
CA HIS A 370 -5.89 10.20 -6.17
C HIS A 370 -7.01 9.68 -5.25
N ARG A 371 -7.06 10.20 -4.02
CA ARG A 371 -7.96 9.74 -2.93
C ARG A 371 -9.32 10.45 -2.87
N GLU A 372 -9.35 11.78 -2.95
CA GLU A 372 -10.50 12.59 -2.50
C GLU A 372 -11.43 13.11 -3.63
N PRO A 373 -12.72 13.40 -3.32
CA PRO A 373 -13.68 14.18 -4.12
C PRO A 373 -13.86 15.66 -3.61
N THR A 374 -14.58 16.53 -4.35
CA THR A 374 -14.50 18.03 -4.23
C THR A 374 -15.82 18.76 -3.75
N SER A 375 -15.87 19.69 -2.72
CA SER A 375 -17.14 20.31 -2.10
C SER A 375 -17.05 21.60 -1.11
N ARG A 376 -18.11 22.08 -0.29
CA ARG A 376 -18.30 23.42 0.53
C ARG A 376 -19.42 23.55 1.74
N GLY A 377 -19.51 24.61 2.66
CA GLY A 377 -20.65 24.93 3.71
C GLY A 377 -20.57 26.12 4.86
N ARG A 378 -21.64 26.56 5.67
CA ARG A 378 -21.72 27.59 6.87
C ARG A 378 -23.11 27.90 7.69
N THR A 379 -23.20 28.60 8.92
CA THR A 379 -24.44 28.87 9.87
C THR A 379 -24.46 30.03 11.04
N ILE A 380 -25.59 30.54 11.70
CA ILE A 380 -25.75 31.52 12.93
C ILE A 380 -27.10 31.52 13.90
N ALA A 381 -27.51 32.56 14.75
CA ALA A 381 -28.45 32.57 16.02
C ALA A 381 -29.43 33.82 16.47
N ASN A 382 -30.10 33.93 17.71
CA ASN A 382 -31.38 34.74 18.12
C ASN A 382 -31.63 35.51 19.55
N ARG A 383 -32.84 36.13 19.94
CA ARG A 383 -33.25 37.00 21.20
C ARG A 383 -34.79 37.09 21.77
N GLN A 384 -35.23 38.05 22.69
CA GLN A 384 -36.51 38.15 23.59
C GLN A 384 -37.14 39.60 24.04
N SER A 385 -38.42 39.80 24.56
CA SER A 385 -39.08 40.99 25.32
C SER A 385 -40.49 40.81 26.11
N TRP A 386 -41.41 41.85 26.31
CA TRP A 386 -42.74 41.88 27.09
C TRP A 386 -43.98 42.70 26.53
N PHE A 387 -45.24 42.42 26.95
CA PHE A 387 -46.54 43.09 26.59
C PHE A 387 -47.53 43.38 27.76
N TYR A 388 -48.39 44.42 27.67
CA TYR A 388 -49.49 44.79 28.61
C TYR A 388 -50.80 45.14 27.86
N ILE A 389 -51.98 44.88 28.45
CA ILE A 389 -53.30 45.15 27.84
C ILE A 389 -54.07 46.24 28.63
N GLU A 390 -54.48 47.31 27.95
CA GLU A 390 -55.18 48.46 28.57
C GLU A 390 -56.68 48.15 28.82
N GLN A 391 -57.19 48.47 30.02
CA GLN A 391 -58.56 48.12 30.44
C GLN A 391 -59.65 48.83 29.63
N LEU A 392 -60.74 48.10 29.39
CA LEU A 392 -61.80 48.43 28.44
C LEU A 392 -63.08 48.87 29.17
N PHE A 393 -63.28 50.17 29.34
CA PHE A 393 -64.50 50.70 29.96
C PHE A 393 -65.69 50.86 28.98
N ASP A 394 -65.41 51.01 27.68
CA ASP A 394 -66.43 51.24 26.64
C ASP A 394 -66.82 49.99 25.84
N THR A 395 -66.31 48.80 26.21
CA THR A 395 -66.62 47.53 25.52
C THR A 395 -66.75 46.38 26.51
N ASP A 396 -67.90 45.69 26.52
CA ASP A 396 -68.21 44.55 27.42
C ASP A 396 -67.43 43.25 27.10
N LEU A 397 -66.09 43.34 27.08
CA LEU A 397 -65.17 42.27 26.69
C LEU A 397 -64.34 41.76 27.88
N GLU A 398 -64.25 40.45 28.01
CA GLU A 398 -63.50 39.76 29.07
C GLU A 398 -62.41 38.86 28.48
N LEU A 399 -61.18 38.96 28.99
CA LEU A 399 -60.05 38.10 28.60
C LEU A 399 -60.15 36.74 29.30
N ILE A 400 -60.44 35.69 28.53
CA ILE A 400 -60.71 34.34 29.07
C ILE A 400 -59.48 33.44 29.11
N GLY A 401 -58.53 33.60 28.18
CA GLY A 401 -57.35 32.75 28.14
C GLY A 401 -56.24 33.23 27.20
N VAL A 402 -55.03 32.75 27.46
CA VAL A 402 -53.80 33.06 26.72
C VAL A 402 -53.04 31.76 26.43
N THR A 403 -52.32 31.69 25.30
CA THR A 403 -51.54 30.51 24.89
C THR A 403 -50.24 30.96 24.19
N PRO A 404 -49.05 30.46 24.57
CA PRO A 404 -48.76 29.56 25.70
C PRO A 404 -49.18 30.12 27.08
N ARG A 405 -49.70 29.25 27.96
CA ARG A 405 -50.37 29.66 29.22
C ARG A 405 -49.40 30.24 30.24
N ASP A 406 -48.18 29.73 30.26
CA ASP A 406 -47.02 30.15 31.06
C ASP A 406 -46.63 31.63 30.86
N ARG A 407 -47.04 32.23 29.73
CA ARG A 407 -46.74 33.64 29.42
C ARG A 407 -47.70 34.63 30.07
N TRP A 408 -48.82 34.19 30.67
CA TRP A 408 -49.87 35.08 31.19
C TRP A 408 -49.76 35.32 32.69
N GLN A 409 -49.35 36.53 33.07
CA GLN A 409 -49.32 36.97 34.46
C GLN A 409 -50.67 37.58 34.84
N LYS A 410 -51.63 36.70 35.16
CA LYS A 410 -53.05 37.02 35.35
C LYS A 410 -53.30 38.16 36.34
N ASP A 411 -52.61 38.17 37.47
CA ASP A 411 -52.78 39.17 38.53
C ASP A 411 -52.19 40.55 38.19
N GLN A 412 -51.39 40.66 37.12
CA GLN A 412 -50.74 41.89 36.67
C GLN A 412 -51.26 42.41 35.32
N SER A 413 -52.09 41.64 34.59
CA SER A 413 -52.55 41.96 33.23
C SER A 413 -51.41 42.09 32.19
N VAL A 414 -50.32 41.34 32.37
CA VAL A 414 -49.10 41.34 31.53
C VAL A 414 -48.90 39.98 30.83
N ILE A 415 -48.28 40.00 29.64
CA ILE A 415 -47.91 38.81 28.85
C ILE A 415 -46.40 38.88 28.46
N THR A 416 -45.66 37.78 28.61
CA THR A 416 -44.19 37.71 28.40
C THR A 416 -43.79 37.09 27.04
N THR A 417 -42.53 37.22 26.61
CA THR A 417 -41.97 36.48 25.45
C THR A 417 -40.83 35.54 25.86
N ALA A 418 -40.39 34.63 24.97
CA ALA A 418 -39.52 33.50 25.28
C ALA A 418 -38.02 33.74 24.97
N ASN A 419 -37.14 32.99 25.63
CA ASN A 419 -35.76 32.79 25.18
C ASN A 419 -35.73 31.62 24.18
N ASP A 420 -35.18 31.84 22.99
CA ASP A 420 -35.18 30.84 21.91
C ASP A 420 -33.75 30.36 21.58
N PRO A 421 -33.45 29.04 21.71
CA PRO A 421 -32.21 28.46 21.20
C PRO A 421 -32.21 28.20 19.68
N ASP A 422 -33.38 28.06 19.05
CA ASP A 422 -33.54 27.43 17.73
C ASP A 422 -33.57 28.41 16.54
N GLY A 423 -33.32 29.71 16.77
CA GLY A 423 -33.05 30.65 15.68
C GLY A 423 -34.27 31.31 15.03
N ASN A 424 -35.49 31.15 15.55
CA ASN A 424 -36.70 31.69 14.92
C ASN A 424 -36.92 33.17 15.28
N SER A 425 -36.82 34.07 14.29
CA SER A 425 -36.83 35.51 14.53
C SER A 425 -38.14 36.06 15.13
N ILE A 426 -39.28 35.39 14.91
CA ILE A 426 -40.61 35.88 15.29
C ILE A 426 -41.28 34.94 16.30
N GLN A 427 -41.67 35.50 17.45
CA GLN A 427 -42.38 34.82 18.53
C GLN A 427 -43.86 35.22 18.54
N ARG A 428 -44.77 34.26 18.79
CA ARG A 428 -46.22 34.50 18.81
C ARG A 428 -46.86 34.07 20.12
N THR A 429 -47.86 34.83 20.59
CA THR A 429 -48.72 34.49 21.75
C THR A 429 -50.17 34.86 21.41
N LEU A 430 -51.13 33.98 21.69
CA LEU A 430 -52.57 34.20 21.45
C LEU A 430 -53.31 34.57 22.73
N ALA A 431 -54.33 35.43 22.64
CA ALA A 431 -55.23 35.82 23.74
C ALA A 431 -56.70 35.83 23.27
N ARG A 432 -57.63 35.22 24.02
CA ARG A 432 -59.07 35.10 23.67
C ARG A 432 -59.95 36.02 24.52
N PHE A 433 -60.74 36.87 23.86
CA PHE A 433 -61.69 37.80 24.47
C PHE A 433 -63.14 37.44 24.11
N ARG A 434 -64.06 37.54 25.08
CA ARG A 434 -65.48 37.23 24.91
C ARG A 434 -66.36 38.42 25.29
N SER A 435 -67.40 38.69 24.49
CA SER A 435 -68.44 39.67 24.81
C SER A 435 -69.55 39.08 25.70
N LYS A 436 -70.09 39.88 26.63
CA LYS A 436 -71.15 39.46 27.59
C LYS A 436 -72.57 39.25 27.00
N GLY A 437 -72.68 38.93 25.71
CA GLY A 437 -73.95 38.68 25.01
C GLY A 437 -74.03 37.30 24.35
N GLU A 438 -75.23 36.95 23.88
CA GLU A 438 -75.48 35.74 23.08
C GLU A 438 -74.88 35.87 21.67
N GLY A 439 -73.64 35.41 21.51
CA GLY A 439 -72.94 35.35 20.23
C GLY A 439 -72.13 34.07 20.09
N PHE A 440 -72.01 33.57 18.86
CA PHE A 440 -71.33 32.30 18.55
C PHE A 440 -69.81 32.41 18.44
N TYR A 441 -69.27 33.63 18.33
CA TYR A 441 -67.85 33.88 18.06
C TYR A 441 -67.21 34.78 19.11
N ASP A 442 -66.06 34.32 19.63
CA ASP A 442 -65.15 35.08 20.48
C ASP A 442 -64.03 35.71 19.63
N PHE A 443 -63.40 36.77 20.13
CA PHE A 443 -62.26 37.42 19.49
C PHE A 443 -60.95 36.77 19.92
N ILE A 444 -60.01 36.62 18.99
CA ILE A 444 -58.65 36.17 19.21
C ILE A 444 -57.69 37.29 18.81
N LEU A 445 -56.82 37.66 19.73
CA LEU A 445 -55.72 38.59 19.55
C LEU A 445 -54.41 37.79 19.45
N VAL A 446 -53.70 37.92 18.34
CA VAL A 446 -52.36 37.36 18.14
C VAL A 446 -51.34 38.46 18.37
N LEU A 447 -50.48 38.28 19.37
CA LEU A 447 -49.33 39.12 19.67
C LEU A 447 -48.10 38.53 18.96
N GLU A 448 -47.49 39.30 18.05
CA GLU A 448 -46.23 38.98 17.39
C GLU A 448 -45.10 39.83 17.95
N PHE A 449 -43.93 39.24 18.19
CA PHE A 449 -42.72 39.92 18.64
C PHE A 449 -41.52 39.44 17.80
N GLU A 450 -40.81 40.36 17.15
CA GLU A 450 -39.65 40.04 16.30
C GLU A 450 -38.33 40.45 16.97
N ALA A 451 -37.48 39.46 17.27
CA ALA A 451 -36.23 39.61 18.02
C ALA A 451 -35.01 39.93 17.15
N SER A 452 -35.11 39.78 15.82
CA SER A 452 -34.05 39.98 14.83
C SER A 452 -33.78 41.46 14.51
N LEU A 453 -34.73 42.35 14.79
CA LEU A 453 -34.69 43.77 14.45
C LEU A 453 -34.24 44.62 15.66
N SER A 454 -33.47 45.68 15.38
CA SER A 454 -33.05 46.67 16.38
C SER A 454 -33.56 48.06 15.99
N PRO A 455 -34.51 48.66 16.72
CA PRO A 455 -35.18 48.12 17.91
C PRO A 455 -36.23 47.05 17.56
N ALA A 456 -36.46 46.10 18.47
CA ALA A 456 -37.42 45.03 18.26
C ALA A 456 -38.86 45.56 18.10
N GLU A 457 -39.59 44.99 17.15
CA GLU A 457 -40.98 45.34 16.85
C GLU A 457 -41.97 44.35 17.47
N ALA A 458 -43.16 44.87 17.79
CA ALA A 458 -44.31 44.05 18.14
C ALA A 458 -45.51 44.43 17.27
N ARG A 459 -46.26 43.42 16.86
CA ARG A 459 -47.46 43.54 16.01
C ARG A 459 -48.63 42.83 16.67
N CYS A 460 -49.85 43.27 16.36
CA CYS A 460 -51.07 42.70 16.92
C CYS A 460 -52.09 42.50 15.82
N HIS A 461 -52.67 41.31 15.77
CA HIS A 461 -53.63 40.90 14.76
C HIS A 461 -54.91 40.40 15.44
N LEU A 462 -56.07 40.80 14.95
CA LEU A 462 -57.37 40.47 15.52
C LEU A 462 -58.17 39.60 14.53
N MET A 463 -58.73 38.50 15.04
CA MET A 463 -59.55 37.55 14.28
C MET A 463 -60.71 37.05 15.16
N ILE A 464 -61.69 36.35 14.58
CA ILE A 464 -62.76 35.69 15.33
C ILE A 464 -62.59 34.17 15.30
N SER A 465 -63.15 33.48 16.30
CA SER A 465 -63.12 32.02 16.41
C SER A 465 -64.37 31.52 17.12
N SER A 466 -64.88 30.34 16.74
CA SER A 466 -66.00 29.71 17.45
C SER A 466 -65.60 29.42 18.89
N ARG A 467 -66.54 29.55 19.82
CA ARG A 467 -66.32 29.30 21.25
C ARG A 467 -65.77 27.90 21.52
N ASP A 468 -66.13 26.92 20.69
CA ASP A 468 -65.73 25.51 20.83
C ASP A 468 -64.32 25.21 20.27
N THR A 469 -63.72 26.13 19.51
CA THR A 469 -62.39 25.90 18.92
C THR A 469 -61.31 26.02 20.00
N SER A 470 -60.43 25.03 20.14
CA SER A 470 -59.32 25.11 21.11
C SER A 470 -58.29 26.19 20.74
N LEU A 471 -57.84 26.96 21.73
CA LEU A 471 -56.78 27.96 21.58
C LEU A 471 -55.41 27.29 21.39
N GLU A 472 -55.19 26.08 21.93
CA GLU A 472 -53.97 25.30 21.72
C GLU A 472 -53.88 24.78 20.27
N LEU A 473 -54.99 24.25 19.74
CA LEU A 473 -55.08 23.78 18.35
C LEU A 473 -54.84 24.92 17.34
N LEU A 474 -55.37 26.11 17.63
CA LEU A 474 -55.11 27.33 16.87
C LEU A 474 -53.63 27.75 16.95
N SER A 475 -53.02 27.70 18.13
CA SER A 475 -51.62 28.08 18.32
C SER A 475 -50.65 27.17 17.57
N GLN A 476 -50.91 25.86 17.53
CA GLN A 476 -50.07 24.88 16.82
C GLN A 476 -50.12 25.08 15.31
N ASN A 477 -51.32 25.32 14.76
CA ASN A 477 -51.53 25.39 13.31
C ASN A 477 -51.38 26.80 12.72
N LEU A 478 -51.11 27.83 13.55
CA LEU A 478 -51.06 29.23 13.13
C LEU A 478 -50.03 29.52 12.02
N ILE A 479 -48.94 28.74 11.97
CA ILE A 479 -47.88 28.86 10.95
C ILE A 479 -48.31 28.35 9.57
N HIS A 480 -49.38 27.57 9.49
CA HIS A 480 -49.92 26.97 8.27
C HIS A 480 -51.15 27.70 7.71
N LEU A 481 -51.71 28.66 8.47
CA LEU A 481 -52.75 29.56 7.99
C LEU A 481 -52.18 30.50 6.90
N ARG A 482 -53.07 31.03 6.03
CA ARG A 482 -52.64 31.92 4.93
C ARG A 482 -51.95 33.17 5.48
N ARG A 483 -50.89 33.65 4.81
CA ARG A 483 -50.13 34.84 5.25
C ARG A 483 -51.04 36.07 5.48
N ASP A 484 -52.08 36.21 4.66
CA ASP A 484 -53.04 37.33 4.71
C ASP A 484 -53.98 37.29 5.95
N THR A 485 -53.95 36.21 6.74
CA THR A 485 -54.73 36.08 7.98
C THR A 485 -54.10 36.82 9.17
N LEU A 486 -52.81 37.16 9.08
CA LEU A 486 -52.08 37.96 10.07
C LEU A 486 -51.75 39.32 9.42
N GLY A 487 -52.46 40.34 9.87
CA GLY A 487 -52.37 41.72 9.37
C GLY A 487 -53.61 42.55 9.67
N GLN A 488 -54.75 41.89 9.94
CA GLN A 488 -55.99 42.56 10.30
C GLN A 488 -55.92 43.14 11.70
N GLN A 489 -56.04 44.47 11.81
CA GLN A 489 -56.13 45.17 13.09
C GLN A 489 -57.56 45.40 13.56
N SER A 490 -58.56 44.90 12.84
CA SER A 490 -59.96 44.98 13.24
C SER A 490 -60.76 43.73 12.83
N ALA A 491 -61.82 43.45 13.58
CA ALA A 491 -62.66 42.27 13.39
C ALA A 491 -64.09 42.52 13.87
N SER A 492 -65.07 41.84 13.26
CA SER A 492 -66.48 41.85 13.67
C SER A 492 -66.96 40.45 14.01
N ASN A 493 -67.54 40.26 15.20
CA ASN A 493 -68.23 39.00 15.54
C ASN A 493 -69.74 39.04 15.22
N GLY A 494 -70.20 40.05 14.47
CA GLY A 494 -71.61 40.28 14.16
C GLY A 494 -72.39 41.06 15.23
N LEU A 495 -71.85 41.19 16.44
CA LEU A 495 -72.44 41.98 17.53
C LEU A 495 -71.61 43.24 17.86
N LEU A 496 -70.28 43.10 17.84
CA LEU A 496 -69.32 44.17 18.07
C LEU A 496 -68.31 44.21 16.94
N ASN A 497 -67.88 45.43 16.60
CA ASN A 497 -66.74 45.68 15.72
C ASN A 497 -65.61 46.26 16.59
N ILE A 498 -64.44 45.63 16.59
CA ILE A 498 -63.30 46.03 17.43
C ILE A 498 -62.10 46.33 16.54
N ALA A 499 -61.35 47.37 16.90
CA ALA A 499 -59.99 47.60 16.40
C ALA A 499 -58.95 47.43 17.52
N VAL A 500 -57.74 47.00 17.18
CA VAL A 500 -56.57 46.89 18.06
C VAL A 500 -55.48 47.87 17.65
N SER A 501 -54.81 48.47 18.64
CA SER A 501 -53.65 49.34 18.44
C SER A 501 -52.57 49.03 19.46
N VAL A 502 -51.30 49.26 19.10
CA VAL A 502 -50.13 48.99 19.95
C VAL A 502 -49.30 50.26 20.09
N ARG A 503 -48.98 50.64 21.33
CA ARG A 503 -48.02 51.71 21.65
C ARG A 503 -46.83 51.13 22.39
N ARG A 504 -45.61 51.53 22.01
CA ARG A 504 -44.37 51.10 22.67
C ARG A 504 -44.02 52.03 23.83
N GLN A 505 -43.68 51.47 24.98
CA GLN A 505 -43.17 52.20 26.14
C GLN A 505 -41.80 51.62 26.55
N PRO A 506 -40.70 52.38 26.48
CA PRO A 506 -39.39 51.92 26.92
C PRO A 506 -39.30 51.90 28.46
N VAL A 507 -38.77 50.83 29.03
CA VAL A 507 -38.59 50.68 30.48
C VAL A 507 -37.21 50.07 30.76
N ALA A 508 -36.29 50.87 31.31
CA ALA A 508 -34.98 50.44 31.85
C ALA A 508 -34.27 49.30 31.08
N GLY A 509 -33.91 49.56 29.81
CA GLY A 509 -33.15 48.62 28.97
C GLY A 509 -33.98 47.52 28.30
N HIS A 510 -35.28 47.42 28.59
CA HIS A 510 -36.21 46.45 28.02
C HIS A 510 -37.39 47.16 27.32
N LEU A 511 -38.18 46.39 26.56
CA LEU A 511 -39.34 46.89 25.81
C LEU A 511 -40.64 46.34 26.37
N MET A 512 -41.59 47.24 26.61
CA MET A 512 -42.98 46.94 26.94
C MET A 512 -43.90 47.49 25.85
N PHE A 513 -44.82 46.66 25.38
CA PHE A 513 -45.82 47.03 24.37
C PHE A 513 -47.21 47.06 25.00
N ILE A 514 -47.86 48.23 24.97
CA ILE A 514 -49.23 48.40 25.48
C ILE A 514 -50.20 48.22 24.32
N VAL A 515 -51.14 47.28 24.47
CA VAL A 515 -52.16 46.94 23.49
C VAL A 515 -53.51 47.49 23.96
N LYS A 516 -54.17 48.25 23.10
CA LYS A 516 -55.50 48.82 23.34
C LYS A 516 -56.49 48.28 22.31
N LEU A 517 -57.59 47.71 22.79
CA LEU A 517 -58.77 47.39 21.98
C LEU A 517 -59.78 48.55 22.08
N ALA A 518 -60.58 48.77 21.04
CA ALA A 518 -61.62 49.80 21.03
C ALA A 518 -62.78 49.40 20.11
N ALA A 519 -64.02 49.69 20.51
CA ALA A 519 -65.16 49.54 19.61
C ALA A 519 -65.14 50.61 18.51
N ILE A 520 -65.52 50.21 17.30
CA ILE A 520 -65.64 51.09 16.13
C ILE A 520 -67.06 51.02 15.57
N SER A 521 -67.58 52.15 15.09
CA SER A 521 -68.93 52.23 14.53
C SER A 521 -69.02 51.76 13.07
N SER A 522 -67.89 51.74 12.34
CA SER A 522 -67.77 51.18 10.99
C SER A 522 -67.59 49.66 11.02
N LEU A 523 -68.13 48.96 10.02
CA LEU A 523 -67.77 47.55 9.78
C LEU A 523 -66.30 47.46 9.31
N PRO A 524 -65.52 46.48 9.78
CA PRO A 524 -64.19 46.19 9.22
C PRO A 524 -64.32 45.58 7.82
N GLU A 525 -63.41 45.94 6.90
CA GLU A 525 -63.47 45.49 5.49
C GLU A 525 -63.35 43.97 5.34
N VAL A 526 -62.54 43.32 6.18
CA VAL A 526 -62.33 41.87 6.20
C VAL A 526 -62.29 41.41 7.65
N THR A 527 -63.04 40.36 7.99
CA THR A 527 -62.88 39.64 9.27
C THR A 527 -62.44 38.20 9.01
N VAL A 528 -61.32 37.81 9.62
CA VAL A 528 -60.78 36.45 9.54
C VAL A 528 -61.47 35.55 10.57
N ASN A 529 -62.04 34.42 10.14
CA ASN A 529 -62.55 33.38 11.05
C ASN A 529 -61.56 32.21 11.11
N ALA A 530 -60.85 32.12 12.23
CA ALA A 530 -59.78 31.15 12.42
C ALA A 530 -60.26 29.69 12.42
N THR A 531 -61.53 29.46 12.77
CA THR A 531 -62.17 28.12 12.74
C THR A 531 -62.27 27.59 11.31
N VAL A 532 -62.68 28.45 10.38
CA VAL A 532 -62.85 28.10 8.97
C VAL A 532 -61.49 27.91 8.29
N GLU A 533 -60.49 28.73 8.62
CA GLU A 533 -59.14 28.55 8.08
C GLU A 533 -58.48 27.24 8.56
N LEU A 534 -58.76 26.77 9.78
CA LEU A 534 -58.33 25.43 10.23
C LEU A 534 -58.99 24.31 9.42
N GLN A 535 -60.30 24.37 9.17
CA GLN A 535 -61.00 23.36 8.36
C GLN A 535 -60.48 23.33 6.91
N VAL A 536 -60.17 24.48 6.33
CA VAL A 536 -59.56 24.59 4.99
C VAL A 536 -58.12 24.11 4.98
N LEU A 537 -57.37 24.24 6.08
CA LEU A 537 -56.03 23.67 6.21
C LEU A 537 -56.06 22.14 6.26
N ASP A 538 -56.96 21.57 7.06
CA ASP A 538 -57.13 20.13 7.22
C ASP A 538 -57.43 19.46 5.87
N MET A 539 -58.42 19.98 5.13
CA MET A 539 -58.72 19.56 3.76
C MET A 539 -57.54 19.72 2.79
N LYS A 540 -56.67 20.73 2.97
CA LYS A 540 -55.47 20.90 2.12
C LYS A 540 -54.36 19.91 2.46
N LEU A 541 -54.24 19.49 3.71
CA LEU A 541 -53.26 18.49 4.14
C LEU A 541 -53.68 17.10 3.66
N ASP A 542 -54.97 16.75 3.78
CA ASP A 542 -55.53 15.52 3.21
C ASP A 542 -55.41 15.48 1.68
N LEU A 543 -55.75 16.58 1.00
CA LEU A 543 -55.59 16.67 -0.45
C LEU A 543 -54.12 16.60 -0.87
N ARG A 544 -53.19 17.16 -0.08
CA ARG A 544 -51.75 17.02 -0.33
C ARG A 544 -51.29 15.57 -0.11
N GLY A 545 -51.68 14.93 0.97
CA GLY A 545 -51.33 13.53 1.27
C GLY A 545 -51.78 12.61 0.13
N THR A 546 -53.04 12.72 -0.29
CA THR A 546 -53.55 11.98 -1.45
C THR A 546 -52.88 12.35 -2.77
N MET A 547 -52.46 13.61 -2.99
CA MET A 547 -51.71 13.99 -4.19
C MET A 547 -50.25 13.50 -4.18
N GLU A 548 -49.60 13.47 -3.02
CA GLU A 548 -48.25 12.92 -2.83
C GLU A 548 -48.24 11.40 -2.91
N GLU A 549 -49.27 10.73 -2.39
CA GLU A 549 -49.48 9.29 -2.57
C GLU A 549 -49.84 8.94 -4.02
N LYS A 550 -50.65 9.76 -4.70
CA LYS A 550 -50.90 9.67 -6.15
C LYS A 550 -49.64 9.90 -6.98
N ASN A 551 -48.77 10.82 -6.57
CA ASN A 551 -47.49 11.05 -7.24
C ASN A 551 -46.47 9.95 -6.94
N ARG A 552 -46.46 9.37 -5.73
CA ARG A 552 -45.66 8.19 -5.40
C ARG A 552 -46.14 6.95 -6.15
N THR A 553 -47.44 6.69 -6.21
CA THR A 553 -47.99 5.58 -7.01
C THR A 553 -47.78 5.81 -8.49
N ARG A 554 -47.90 7.04 -9.00
CA ARG A 554 -47.53 7.36 -10.39
C ARG A 554 -46.03 7.20 -10.66
N LEU A 555 -45.15 7.63 -9.76
CA LEU A 555 -43.70 7.45 -9.91
C LEU A 555 -43.32 5.96 -9.79
N LEU A 556 -43.97 5.21 -8.90
CA LEU A 556 -43.86 3.76 -8.81
C LEU A 556 -44.42 3.08 -10.07
N GLU A 557 -45.51 3.58 -10.67
CA GLU A 557 -46.06 3.06 -11.92
C GLU A 557 -45.14 3.41 -13.11
N GLU A 558 -44.54 4.60 -13.15
CA GLU A 558 -43.54 4.98 -14.15
C GLU A 558 -42.23 4.20 -13.94
N GLN A 559 -41.81 3.92 -12.71
CA GLN A 559 -40.69 3.05 -12.38
C GLN A 559 -40.98 1.57 -12.67
N LEU A 560 -42.19 1.06 -12.39
CA LEU A 560 -42.61 -0.30 -12.76
C LEU A 560 -42.79 -0.41 -14.27
N ARG A 561 -43.32 0.61 -14.96
CA ARG A 561 -43.36 0.65 -16.43
C ARG A 561 -41.95 0.70 -17.00
N GLN A 562 -41.04 1.47 -16.42
CA GLN A 562 -39.65 1.58 -16.87
C GLN A 562 -38.88 0.28 -16.60
N GLN A 563 -38.99 -0.30 -15.39
CA GLN A 563 -38.47 -1.63 -15.08
C GLN A 563 -39.12 -2.72 -15.92
N THR A 564 -40.42 -2.62 -16.25
CA THR A 564 -41.07 -3.55 -17.19
C THR A 564 -40.56 -3.33 -18.60
N LYS A 565 -40.25 -2.09 -19.00
CA LYS A 565 -39.69 -1.77 -20.33
C LYS A 565 -38.22 -2.20 -20.43
N GLU A 566 -37.46 -2.09 -19.35
CA GLU A 566 -36.08 -2.59 -19.21
C GLU A 566 -36.04 -4.11 -19.08
N LYS A 567 -36.99 -4.73 -18.37
CA LYS A 567 -37.14 -6.19 -18.34
C LYS A 567 -37.68 -6.72 -19.66
N MET A 568 -38.57 -6.02 -20.36
CA MET A 568 -38.94 -6.36 -21.74
C MET A 568 -37.78 -6.10 -22.71
N ALA A 569 -36.92 -5.12 -22.48
CA ALA A 569 -35.69 -4.88 -23.24
C ALA A 569 -34.49 -5.74 -22.80
N GLU A 570 -34.61 -6.50 -21.70
CA GLU A 570 -33.78 -7.67 -21.39
C GLU A 570 -34.38 -8.93 -22.01
N ILE A 571 -35.71 -9.04 -22.04
CA ILE A 571 -36.43 -10.15 -22.68
C ILE A 571 -36.24 -10.08 -24.19
N GLU A 572 -36.34 -8.95 -24.87
CA GLU A 572 -36.16 -8.85 -26.33
C GLU A 572 -34.78 -9.36 -26.81
N PRO A 573 -33.63 -9.03 -26.19
CA PRO A 573 -32.35 -9.65 -26.52
C PRO A 573 -32.23 -11.07 -25.96
N LYS A 574 -32.94 -11.47 -24.90
CA LYS A 574 -33.02 -12.89 -24.46
C LYS A 574 -33.92 -13.73 -25.36
N GLU A 575 -34.90 -13.14 -26.05
CA GLU A 575 -35.81 -13.74 -27.03
C GLU A 575 -35.17 -13.73 -28.40
N LYS A 576 -34.45 -12.69 -28.79
CA LYS A 576 -33.54 -12.73 -29.94
C LYS A 576 -32.38 -13.69 -29.69
N ARG A 577 -31.91 -13.85 -28.45
CA ARG A 577 -30.89 -14.86 -28.09
C ARG A 577 -31.50 -16.24 -27.87
N LEU A 578 -32.80 -16.38 -27.56
CA LEU A 578 -33.51 -17.66 -27.55
C LEU A 578 -33.86 -18.09 -28.97
N ALA A 579 -34.32 -17.17 -29.82
CA ALA A 579 -34.54 -17.36 -31.24
C ALA A 579 -33.22 -17.62 -31.95
N ALA A 580 -32.15 -16.89 -31.63
CA ALA A 580 -30.81 -17.20 -32.12
C ALA A 580 -30.22 -18.46 -31.46
N VAL A 581 -30.65 -18.89 -30.27
CA VAL A 581 -30.28 -20.20 -29.69
C VAL A 581 -31.13 -21.32 -30.29
N GLN A 582 -32.34 -21.06 -30.79
CA GLN A 582 -33.21 -22.01 -31.50
C GLN A 582 -32.85 -22.12 -32.98
N GLU A 583 -32.48 -21.01 -33.60
CA GLU A 583 -31.85 -20.94 -34.92
C GLU A 583 -30.46 -21.56 -34.81
N LYS A 584 -29.67 -21.27 -33.78
CA LYS A 584 -28.43 -22.01 -33.49
C LYS A 584 -28.69 -23.44 -33.02
N LEU A 585 -29.88 -23.80 -32.53
CA LEU A 585 -30.25 -25.20 -32.30
C LEU A 585 -30.53 -25.88 -33.64
N LYS A 586 -31.18 -25.19 -34.59
CA LYS A 586 -31.33 -25.64 -35.98
C LYS A 586 -30.00 -25.70 -36.71
N GLU A 587 -29.12 -24.72 -36.53
CA GLU A 587 -27.73 -24.76 -37.02
C GLU A 587 -27.00 -25.91 -36.35
N LEU A 588 -27.15 -26.15 -35.04
CA LEU A 588 -26.54 -27.29 -34.33
C LEU A 588 -27.20 -28.63 -34.68
N GLU A 589 -28.42 -28.65 -35.21
CA GLU A 589 -29.13 -29.86 -35.67
C GLU A 589 -28.86 -30.14 -37.16
N GLU A 590 -28.70 -29.10 -37.97
CA GLU A 590 -28.15 -29.18 -39.32
C GLU A 590 -26.66 -29.48 -39.26
N GLU A 591 -25.89 -28.87 -38.37
CA GLU A 591 -24.51 -29.22 -38.02
C GLU A 591 -24.47 -30.58 -37.36
N ARG A 592 -25.43 -31.04 -36.55
CA ARG A 592 -25.51 -32.46 -36.15
C ARG A 592 -25.75 -33.34 -37.37
N ARG A 593 -26.55 -32.91 -38.35
CA ARG A 593 -26.77 -33.63 -39.62
C ARG A 593 -25.51 -33.63 -40.49
N LEU A 594 -24.77 -32.52 -40.51
CA LEU A 594 -23.54 -32.25 -41.26
C LEU A 594 -22.31 -32.80 -40.51
N LEU A 595 -22.42 -33.11 -39.22
CA LEU A 595 -21.49 -33.86 -38.36
C LEU A 595 -21.81 -35.34 -38.39
N VAL A 596 -23.06 -35.75 -38.64
CA VAL A 596 -23.40 -37.15 -38.95
C VAL A 596 -22.98 -37.47 -40.39
N ASP A 597 -23.22 -36.57 -41.33
CA ASP A 597 -22.70 -36.68 -42.70
C ASP A 597 -21.21 -36.34 -42.77
N ASN A 598 -20.65 -35.48 -41.90
CA ASN A 598 -19.20 -35.43 -41.69
C ASN A 598 -18.68 -36.60 -40.88
N LEU A 599 -19.47 -37.36 -40.10
CA LEU A 599 -19.00 -38.62 -39.50
C LEU A 599 -19.02 -39.73 -40.55
N LYS A 600 -19.95 -39.70 -41.51
CA LYS A 600 -19.88 -40.53 -42.72
C LYS A 600 -18.73 -40.09 -43.62
N LYS A 601 -18.50 -38.78 -43.81
CA LYS A 601 -17.40 -38.21 -44.60
C LYS A 601 -16.06 -38.31 -43.90
N HIS A 602 -16.00 -38.35 -42.56
CA HIS A 602 -14.84 -38.63 -41.73
C HIS A 602 -14.66 -40.13 -41.49
N SER A 603 -15.68 -40.96 -41.73
CA SER A 603 -15.52 -42.41 -41.91
C SER A 603 -14.97 -42.70 -43.31
N LEU A 604 -15.46 -42.02 -44.34
CA LEU A 604 -14.91 -42.06 -45.70
C LEU A 604 -13.53 -41.38 -45.76
N GLU A 605 -13.29 -40.33 -44.97
CA GLU A 605 -11.99 -39.68 -44.84
C GLU A 605 -11.11 -40.41 -43.84
N ALA A 606 -11.61 -41.21 -42.91
CA ALA A 606 -10.81 -42.18 -42.15
C ALA A 606 -10.39 -43.33 -43.07
N GLN A 607 -11.26 -43.77 -43.99
CA GLN A 607 -10.89 -44.66 -45.10
C GLN A 607 -9.94 -43.96 -46.09
N LEU A 608 -10.09 -42.64 -46.32
CA LEU A 608 -9.15 -41.84 -47.10
C LEU A 608 -7.86 -41.55 -46.33
N LEU A 609 -7.86 -41.56 -45.00
CA LEU A 609 -6.72 -41.30 -44.12
C LEU A 609 -6.00 -42.59 -43.77
N THR A 610 -6.64 -43.76 -43.81
CA THR A 610 -5.95 -45.05 -43.86
C THR A 610 -5.32 -45.23 -45.24
N THR A 611 -6.05 -45.02 -46.34
CA THR A 611 -5.43 -45.05 -47.68
C THR A 611 -4.39 -43.93 -47.90
N LYS A 612 -4.53 -42.73 -47.30
CA LYS A 612 -3.46 -41.72 -47.25
C LYS A 612 -2.38 -42.07 -46.24
N SER A 613 -2.64 -42.80 -45.15
CA SER A 613 -1.62 -43.28 -44.21
C SER A 613 -0.77 -44.35 -44.89
N ASP A 614 -1.38 -45.23 -45.67
CA ASP A 614 -0.69 -46.22 -46.48
C ASP A 614 0.03 -45.55 -47.67
N ALA A 615 -0.53 -44.49 -48.27
CA ALA A 615 0.19 -43.65 -49.23
C ALA A 615 1.30 -42.80 -48.57
N ILE A 616 1.19 -42.45 -47.28
CA ILE A 616 2.25 -41.79 -46.49
C ILE A 616 3.31 -42.80 -46.11
N LYS A 617 2.97 -44.07 -45.80
CA LYS A 617 3.94 -45.16 -45.64
C LYS A 617 4.68 -45.41 -46.96
N GLN A 618 3.96 -45.57 -48.08
CA GLN A 618 4.59 -45.65 -49.41
C GLN A 618 5.40 -44.39 -49.75
N ARG A 619 5.01 -43.20 -49.26
CA ARG A 619 5.78 -41.97 -49.44
C ARG A 619 6.95 -41.84 -48.46
N GLN A 620 6.91 -42.49 -47.30
CA GLN A 620 8.02 -42.63 -46.36
C GLN A 620 9.01 -43.67 -46.87
N GLU A 621 8.55 -44.80 -47.41
CA GLU A 621 9.37 -45.75 -48.18
C GLU A 621 10.00 -45.02 -49.38
N LYS A 622 9.22 -44.27 -50.16
CA LYS A 622 9.76 -43.51 -51.29
C LYS A 622 10.67 -42.34 -50.88
N LEU A 623 10.46 -41.70 -49.72
CA LEU A 623 11.41 -40.73 -49.18
C LEU A 623 12.67 -41.43 -48.67
N SER A 624 12.56 -42.62 -48.08
CA SER A 624 13.68 -43.46 -47.65
C SER A 624 14.48 -43.93 -48.86
N ASP A 625 13.82 -44.31 -49.96
CA ASP A 625 14.43 -44.58 -51.27
C ASP A 625 15.08 -43.33 -51.87
N GLN A 626 14.47 -42.16 -51.75
CA GLN A 626 15.04 -40.89 -52.22
C GLN A 626 16.23 -40.44 -51.37
N ILE A 627 16.18 -40.61 -50.05
CA ILE A 627 17.32 -40.40 -49.15
C ILE A 627 18.42 -41.38 -49.51
N SER A 628 18.12 -42.67 -49.67
CA SER A 628 19.06 -43.71 -50.12
C SER A 628 19.58 -43.48 -51.55
N ALA A 629 18.83 -42.83 -52.43
CA ALA A 629 19.27 -42.46 -53.78
C ALA A 629 20.12 -41.18 -53.77
N THR A 630 19.84 -40.24 -52.86
CA THR A 630 20.63 -39.01 -52.67
C THR A 630 21.96 -39.34 -52.00
N LEU A 631 21.96 -40.27 -51.03
CA LEU A 631 23.15 -40.88 -50.44
C LEU A 631 23.94 -41.65 -51.51
N ARG A 632 23.31 -42.51 -52.32
CA ARG A 632 23.98 -43.12 -53.48
C ARG A 632 24.49 -42.09 -54.51
N GLY A 633 23.89 -40.91 -54.60
CA GLY A 633 24.38 -39.79 -55.40
C GLY A 633 25.66 -39.17 -54.82
N LEU A 634 25.70 -38.96 -53.51
CA LEU A 634 26.91 -38.61 -52.76
C LEU A 634 27.98 -39.70 -52.88
N ASP A 635 27.57 -40.98 -52.94
CA ASP A 635 28.47 -42.12 -53.11
C ASP A 635 29.14 -42.17 -54.48
N ASN A 636 28.38 -41.88 -55.54
CA ASN A 636 28.92 -41.76 -56.88
C ASN A 636 29.81 -40.52 -57.04
N LEU A 637 29.55 -39.43 -56.29
CA LEU A 637 30.47 -38.27 -56.24
C LEU A 637 31.77 -38.62 -55.53
N HIS A 638 31.71 -39.44 -54.47
CA HIS A 638 32.87 -39.93 -53.74
C HIS A 638 33.76 -40.85 -54.61
N GLU A 639 33.18 -41.77 -55.38
CA GLU A 639 33.95 -42.64 -56.31
C GLU A 639 34.61 -41.87 -57.45
N ASN A 640 34.01 -40.78 -57.93
CA ASN A 640 34.59 -39.96 -59.02
C ASN A 640 35.65 -38.95 -58.55
N HIS A 641 35.72 -38.63 -57.25
CA HIS A 641 36.63 -37.61 -56.69
C HIS A 641 37.68 -38.16 -55.71
N HIS A 642 38.26 -39.33 -56.01
CA HIS A 642 39.34 -39.98 -55.26
C HIS A 642 40.66 -39.18 -55.07
N ALA A 643 40.69 -37.87 -55.35
CA ALA A 643 41.88 -37.02 -55.27
C ALA A 643 41.62 -35.52 -54.93
N GLN A 644 40.50 -35.14 -54.29
CA GLN A 644 40.28 -33.75 -53.87
C GLN A 644 40.01 -33.57 -52.36
N PRO A 645 40.88 -32.86 -51.60
CA PRO A 645 40.70 -32.63 -50.16
C PRO A 645 39.53 -31.70 -49.80
N SER A 646 38.86 -31.10 -50.79
CA SER A 646 37.67 -30.28 -50.59
C SER A 646 36.42 -31.10 -50.27
N PHE A 647 36.25 -32.29 -50.84
CA PHE A 647 35.04 -33.11 -50.67
C PHE A 647 34.95 -33.70 -49.27
N GLU A 648 36.05 -34.29 -48.80
CA GLU A 648 36.22 -34.82 -47.43
C GLU A 648 35.80 -33.78 -46.39
N LYS A 649 36.28 -32.53 -46.54
CA LYS A 649 35.95 -31.42 -45.64
C LYS A 649 34.44 -31.11 -45.60
N HIS A 650 33.71 -31.26 -46.70
CA HIS A 650 32.25 -31.00 -46.72
C HIS A 650 31.47 -32.16 -46.11
N HIS A 651 31.84 -33.42 -46.41
CA HIS A 651 31.26 -34.62 -45.78
C HIS A 651 31.43 -34.60 -44.26
N GLN A 652 32.66 -34.29 -43.82
CA GLN A 652 33.02 -34.10 -42.42
C GLN A 652 32.21 -33.00 -41.71
N THR A 653 31.97 -31.87 -42.39
CA THR A 653 31.16 -30.75 -41.89
C THR A 653 29.68 -31.13 -41.78
N LEU A 654 29.14 -31.83 -42.77
CA LEU A 654 27.75 -32.29 -42.78
C LEU A 654 27.47 -33.23 -41.59
N LEU A 655 28.38 -34.18 -41.34
CA LEU A 655 28.35 -35.07 -40.17
C LEU A 655 28.44 -34.32 -38.84
N PHE A 656 29.12 -33.17 -38.82
CA PHE A 656 29.21 -32.31 -37.63
C PHE A 656 27.87 -31.60 -37.36
N CYS A 657 27.19 -31.12 -38.41
CA CYS A 657 25.85 -30.56 -38.29
C CYS A 657 24.82 -31.62 -37.88
N THR A 658 24.81 -32.81 -38.51
CA THR A 658 23.84 -33.87 -38.15
C THR A 658 23.97 -34.34 -36.71
N ALA A 659 25.18 -34.34 -36.13
CA ALA A 659 25.40 -34.60 -34.71
C ALA A 659 24.87 -33.47 -33.80
N ALA A 660 25.02 -32.20 -34.22
CA ALA A 660 24.55 -31.03 -33.47
C ALA A 660 23.02 -30.82 -33.57
N ASP A 661 22.39 -31.25 -34.66
CA ASP A 661 20.94 -31.14 -34.93
C ASP A 661 20.15 -32.42 -34.55
N GLY A 662 20.85 -33.48 -34.13
CA GLY A 662 20.23 -34.72 -33.63
C GLY A 662 19.71 -35.70 -34.69
N PHE A 663 20.09 -35.53 -35.97
CA PHE A 663 19.63 -36.38 -37.09
C PHE A 663 20.30 -37.76 -37.11
N LYS A 664 19.91 -38.63 -36.18
CA LYS A 664 20.50 -39.96 -35.93
C LYS A 664 20.60 -40.82 -37.20
N GLU A 665 19.51 -40.98 -37.94
CA GLU A 665 19.43 -41.87 -39.10
C GLU A 665 20.33 -41.38 -40.24
N ILE A 666 20.43 -40.06 -40.44
CA ILE A 666 21.31 -39.45 -41.44
C ILE A 666 22.77 -39.62 -41.02
N PHE A 667 23.08 -39.51 -39.72
CA PHE A 667 24.42 -39.76 -39.20
C PHE A 667 24.83 -41.23 -39.39
N GLU A 668 23.97 -42.20 -39.05
CA GLU A 668 24.26 -43.64 -39.22
C GLU A 668 24.61 -43.98 -40.68
N LEU A 669 23.85 -43.45 -41.64
CA LEU A 669 24.06 -43.68 -43.07
C LEU A 669 25.33 -43.02 -43.62
N LEU A 670 25.69 -41.81 -43.15
CA LEU A 670 26.91 -41.11 -43.57
C LEU A 670 28.18 -41.67 -42.90
N PHE A 671 28.05 -42.42 -41.80
CA PHE A 671 29.17 -42.93 -41.00
C PHE A 671 29.81 -44.21 -41.56
N GLU A 672 29.15 -44.97 -42.44
CA GLU A 672 29.65 -46.26 -42.95
C GLU A 672 30.96 -46.18 -43.78
N ARG A 673 31.51 -44.98 -44.00
CA ARG A 673 32.61 -44.72 -44.95
C ARG A 673 33.80 -44.02 -44.31
N ARG A 674 34.61 -44.78 -43.56
CA ARG A 674 35.96 -44.38 -43.05
C ARG A 674 36.05 -42.98 -42.42
N VAL A 675 34.99 -42.54 -41.75
CA VAL A 675 34.94 -41.21 -41.12
C VAL A 675 35.82 -41.20 -39.86
N ASP A 676 36.66 -40.18 -39.72
CA ASP A 676 37.27 -39.86 -38.42
C ASP A 676 36.20 -39.34 -37.45
N ILE A 677 35.82 -40.17 -36.48
CA ILE A 677 34.84 -39.84 -35.45
C ILE A 677 35.32 -38.71 -34.53
N GLU A 678 36.64 -38.57 -34.35
CA GLU A 678 37.30 -37.58 -33.49
C GLU A 678 37.53 -36.22 -34.12
N LEU A 679 37.02 -36.00 -35.34
CA LEU A 679 37.14 -34.69 -35.99
C LEU A 679 36.53 -33.57 -35.12
N ARG A 680 37.31 -32.49 -35.01
CA ARG A 680 37.03 -31.32 -34.17
C ARG A 680 36.56 -30.11 -34.99
N ASP A 681 35.69 -29.29 -34.42
CA ASP A 681 35.37 -27.96 -34.98
C ASP A 681 36.43 -26.91 -34.68
N LYS A 682 36.17 -25.65 -35.08
CA LYS A 682 37.05 -24.50 -34.84
C LYS A 682 37.33 -24.23 -33.36
N SER A 683 36.45 -24.67 -32.47
CA SER A 683 36.57 -24.59 -31.01
C SER A 683 37.23 -25.83 -30.40
N GLY A 684 37.68 -26.80 -31.21
CA GLY A 684 38.30 -28.04 -30.74
C GLY A 684 37.30 -29.11 -30.33
N ARG A 685 35.99 -28.86 -30.39
CA ARG A 685 34.95 -29.79 -29.91
C ARG A 685 34.75 -30.92 -30.92
N ASN A 686 34.74 -32.17 -30.45
CA ASN A 686 34.36 -33.31 -31.30
C ASN A 686 32.82 -33.38 -31.43
N ARG A 687 32.33 -34.33 -32.24
CA ARG A 687 30.87 -34.49 -32.49
C ARG A 687 30.09 -34.90 -31.24
N LEU A 688 30.74 -35.64 -30.34
CA LEU A 688 30.15 -36.04 -29.06
C LEU A 688 29.90 -34.82 -28.17
N SER A 689 30.84 -33.89 -28.05
CA SER A 689 30.66 -32.64 -27.28
C SER A 689 29.50 -31.79 -27.80
N ARG A 690 29.22 -31.77 -29.12
CA ARG A 690 28.10 -31.00 -29.69
C ARG A 690 26.75 -31.69 -29.52
N ALA A 691 26.68 -33.00 -29.72
CA ALA A 691 25.49 -33.78 -29.41
C ALA A 691 25.15 -33.71 -27.91
N ALA A 692 26.19 -33.61 -27.06
CA ALA A 692 26.06 -33.45 -25.62
C ALA A 692 25.61 -32.03 -25.21
N GLU A 693 26.19 -30.99 -25.80
CA GLU A 693 25.75 -29.58 -25.65
C GLU A 693 24.28 -29.37 -26.08
N ALA A 694 23.82 -30.07 -27.12
CA ALA A 694 22.46 -29.96 -27.66
C ALA A 694 21.42 -30.91 -27.01
N GLY A 695 21.85 -31.78 -26.07
CA GLY A 695 20.94 -32.67 -25.34
C GLY A 695 20.43 -33.89 -26.12
N HIS A 696 21.07 -34.23 -27.25
CA HIS A 696 20.59 -35.29 -28.16
C HIS A 696 21.01 -36.70 -27.69
N VAL A 697 20.36 -37.20 -26.63
CA VAL A 697 20.64 -38.50 -25.99
C VAL A 697 20.84 -39.66 -26.99
N ALA A 698 19.96 -39.80 -27.98
CA ALA A 698 20.04 -40.89 -28.97
C ALA A 698 21.24 -40.76 -29.93
N MET A 699 21.71 -39.53 -30.19
CA MET A 699 22.93 -39.26 -30.95
C MET A 699 24.18 -39.50 -30.10
N VAL A 700 24.18 -39.06 -28.84
CA VAL A 700 25.26 -39.32 -27.88
C VAL A 700 25.48 -40.83 -27.70
N GLN A 701 24.40 -41.59 -27.53
CA GLN A 701 24.43 -43.07 -27.45
C GLN A 701 25.10 -43.67 -28.70
N LEU A 702 24.64 -43.27 -29.89
CA LEU A 702 25.20 -43.75 -31.16
C LEU A 702 26.69 -43.42 -31.29
N LEU A 703 27.10 -42.19 -31.00
CA LEU A 703 28.50 -41.75 -31.11
C LEU A 703 29.42 -42.57 -30.20
N LEU A 704 28.99 -42.83 -28.96
CA LEU A 704 29.72 -43.69 -28.01
C LEU A 704 29.79 -45.14 -28.50
N ASP A 705 28.70 -45.70 -29.04
CA ASP A 705 28.68 -47.08 -29.57
C ASP A 705 29.49 -47.22 -30.88
N LYS A 706 29.73 -46.11 -31.60
CA LYS A 706 30.68 -46.04 -32.73
C LYS A 706 32.12 -45.74 -32.32
N GLY A 707 32.40 -45.62 -31.02
CA GLY A 707 33.75 -45.48 -30.47
C GLY A 707 34.27 -44.05 -30.30
N ALA A 708 33.39 -43.04 -30.21
CA ALA A 708 33.80 -41.67 -29.92
C ALA A 708 34.50 -41.58 -28.55
N ALA A 709 35.60 -40.83 -28.48
CA ALA A 709 36.37 -40.61 -27.26
C ALA A 709 35.54 -39.78 -26.27
N ILE A 710 35.15 -40.44 -25.18
CA ILE A 710 34.31 -39.86 -24.12
C ILE A 710 34.99 -38.70 -23.39
N GLU A 711 36.32 -38.70 -23.34
CA GLU A 711 37.18 -37.66 -22.73
C GLU A 711 37.76 -36.66 -23.74
N ALA A 712 37.11 -36.45 -24.88
CA ALA A 712 37.60 -35.53 -25.91
C ALA A 712 37.51 -34.05 -25.46
N LYS A 713 38.58 -33.55 -24.82
CA LYS A 713 38.76 -32.14 -24.45
C LYS A 713 38.81 -31.22 -25.67
N ASP A 714 38.15 -30.09 -25.62
CA ASP A 714 38.21 -29.03 -26.65
C ASP A 714 39.36 -28.02 -26.42
N ASN A 715 39.35 -26.87 -27.12
CA ASN A 715 40.41 -25.85 -27.01
C ASN A 715 40.47 -25.18 -25.62
N ASN A 716 39.47 -25.34 -24.76
CA ASN A 716 39.45 -24.83 -23.39
C ASN A 716 39.67 -25.98 -22.37
N GLY A 717 39.92 -27.20 -22.84
CA GLY A 717 39.98 -28.39 -22.00
C GLY A 717 38.62 -29.01 -21.65
N GLU A 718 37.49 -28.52 -22.17
CA GLU A 718 36.15 -28.95 -21.76
C GLU A 718 35.76 -30.30 -22.43
N THR A 719 35.30 -31.27 -21.65
CA THR A 719 34.87 -32.61 -22.11
C THR A 719 33.38 -32.63 -22.50
N PRO A 720 32.89 -33.65 -23.25
CA PRO A 720 31.46 -33.82 -23.50
C PRO A 720 30.59 -33.81 -22.24
N LEU A 721 31.10 -34.35 -21.12
CA LEU A 721 30.44 -34.33 -19.82
C LEU A 721 30.29 -32.89 -19.30
N PHE A 722 31.34 -32.07 -19.41
CA PHE A 722 31.32 -30.66 -19.04
C PHE A 722 30.28 -29.87 -19.86
N TRP A 723 30.25 -30.08 -21.18
CA TRP A 723 29.27 -29.43 -22.07
C TRP A 723 27.83 -29.83 -21.75
N ALA A 724 27.55 -31.12 -21.51
CA ALA A 724 26.22 -31.60 -21.09
C ALA A 724 25.79 -31.02 -19.74
N ALA A 725 26.71 -30.98 -18.77
CA ALA A 725 26.44 -30.48 -17.43
C ALA A 725 26.13 -28.97 -17.44
N ARG A 726 26.94 -28.19 -18.15
CA ARG A 726 26.80 -26.73 -18.35
C ARG A 726 25.58 -26.32 -19.18
N ALA A 727 24.96 -27.26 -19.90
CA ALA A 727 23.70 -27.09 -20.62
C ALA A 727 22.47 -27.61 -19.84
N GLY A 728 22.68 -28.27 -18.69
CA GLY A 728 21.59 -28.78 -17.85
C GLY A 728 20.98 -30.10 -18.35
N HIS A 729 21.65 -30.82 -19.25
CA HIS A 729 21.11 -32.03 -19.90
C HIS A 729 21.33 -33.30 -19.09
N GLU A 730 20.57 -33.44 -17.98
CA GLU A 730 20.62 -34.56 -17.03
C GLU A 730 20.70 -35.95 -17.70
N ALA A 731 19.82 -36.24 -18.67
CA ALA A 731 19.80 -37.55 -19.35
C ALA A 731 21.08 -37.84 -20.17
N VAL A 732 21.77 -36.80 -20.68
CA VAL A 732 23.06 -36.94 -21.35
C VAL A 732 24.18 -37.11 -20.33
N VAL A 733 24.16 -36.34 -19.24
CA VAL A 733 25.12 -36.47 -18.12
C VAL A 733 25.07 -37.89 -17.54
N GLN A 734 23.89 -38.41 -17.29
CA GLN A 734 23.67 -39.79 -16.82
C GLN A 734 24.29 -40.81 -17.78
N LEU A 735 23.98 -40.69 -19.08
CA LEU A 735 24.51 -41.60 -20.11
C LEU A 735 26.03 -41.56 -20.20
N LEU A 736 26.65 -40.37 -20.15
CA LEU A 736 28.11 -40.23 -20.19
C LEU A 736 28.77 -40.86 -18.96
N LEU A 737 28.24 -40.61 -17.76
CA LEU A 737 28.75 -41.21 -16.53
C LEU A 737 28.58 -42.74 -16.51
N ASP A 738 27.46 -43.27 -16.98
CA ASP A 738 27.22 -44.73 -17.09
C ASP A 738 28.10 -45.39 -18.16
N LYS A 739 28.58 -44.63 -19.15
CA LYS A 739 29.56 -45.06 -20.15
C LYS A 739 31.02 -44.81 -19.73
N GLY A 740 31.25 -44.35 -18.50
CA GLY A 740 32.58 -44.24 -17.88
C GLY A 740 33.29 -42.90 -18.04
N ALA A 741 32.56 -41.81 -18.26
CA ALA A 741 33.14 -40.46 -18.29
C ALA A 741 33.79 -40.09 -16.95
N ILE A 742 34.92 -39.39 -16.99
CA ILE A 742 35.68 -38.97 -15.80
C ILE A 742 34.95 -37.80 -15.13
N ILE A 743 34.41 -38.06 -13.93
CA ILE A 743 33.59 -37.08 -13.20
C ILE A 743 34.38 -35.86 -12.72
N GLU A 744 35.69 -36.02 -12.47
CA GLU A 744 36.64 -34.96 -12.07
C GLU A 744 37.48 -34.45 -13.26
N ALA A 745 36.93 -34.44 -14.48
CA ALA A 745 37.66 -33.97 -15.66
C ALA A 745 37.79 -32.44 -15.68
N GLU A 746 38.84 -31.91 -15.05
CA GLU A 746 39.18 -30.48 -15.05
C GLU A 746 39.46 -29.93 -16.47
N ASN A 747 38.97 -28.73 -16.76
CA ASN A 747 39.33 -27.96 -17.97
C ASN A 747 40.61 -27.11 -17.74
N GLU A 748 41.00 -26.26 -18.70
CA GLU A 748 42.24 -25.46 -18.59
C GLU A 748 42.20 -24.37 -17.49
N TYR A 749 41.03 -24.13 -16.89
CA TYR A 749 40.78 -23.18 -15.79
C TYR A 749 40.53 -23.91 -14.45
N GLY A 750 40.93 -25.19 -14.35
CA GLY A 750 40.67 -26.03 -13.17
C GLY A 750 39.19 -26.34 -12.89
N ASN A 751 38.26 -25.98 -13.78
CA ASN A 751 36.84 -26.19 -13.53
C ASN A 751 36.44 -27.66 -13.75
N THR A 752 35.84 -28.28 -12.73
CA THR A 752 35.26 -29.63 -12.85
C THR A 752 33.85 -29.58 -13.46
N PRO A 753 33.31 -30.71 -13.96
CA PRO A 753 31.93 -30.80 -14.45
C PRO A 753 30.84 -30.41 -13.42
N LEU A 754 31.16 -30.36 -12.11
CA LEU A 754 30.26 -29.91 -11.04
C LEU A 754 30.09 -28.37 -11.01
N PHE A 755 31.12 -27.63 -11.42
CA PHE A 755 31.18 -26.16 -11.35
C PHE A 755 30.07 -25.48 -12.15
N SER A 756 30.04 -25.72 -13.47
CA SER A 756 29.13 -25.08 -14.41
C SER A 756 27.63 -25.28 -14.10
N PRO A 757 27.12 -26.48 -13.76
CA PRO A 757 25.72 -26.64 -13.37
C PRO A 757 25.40 -25.99 -12.03
N ALA A 758 26.38 -25.76 -11.14
CA ALA A 758 26.15 -25.03 -9.90
C ALA A 758 26.01 -23.51 -10.14
N ASP A 759 26.92 -22.93 -10.91
CA ASP A 759 26.89 -21.53 -11.39
C ASP A 759 25.60 -21.19 -12.15
N LYS A 760 25.05 -22.13 -12.93
CA LYS A 760 23.80 -21.94 -13.71
C LYS A 760 22.52 -22.47 -13.05
N GLY A 761 22.59 -22.96 -11.83
CA GLY A 761 21.40 -23.36 -11.07
C GLY A 761 20.75 -24.68 -11.52
N HIS A 762 21.46 -25.51 -12.28
CA HIS A 762 20.99 -26.79 -12.82
C HIS A 762 20.98 -27.89 -11.74
N LYS A 763 20.12 -27.72 -10.71
CA LYS A 763 20.04 -28.58 -9.52
C LYS A 763 20.03 -30.08 -9.81
N ALA A 764 19.30 -30.54 -10.82
CA ALA A 764 19.20 -31.97 -11.13
C ALA A 764 20.54 -32.56 -11.61
N VAL A 765 21.31 -31.81 -12.40
CA VAL A 765 22.66 -32.18 -12.81
C VAL A 765 23.63 -32.16 -11.63
N VAL A 766 23.57 -31.12 -10.77
CA VAL A 766 24.38 -31.05 -9.54
C VAL A 766 24.10 -32.26 -8.64
N GLN A 767 22.82 -32.61 -8.43
CA GLN A 767 22.40 -33.76 -7.65
C GLN A 767 22.98 -35.07 -8.22
N LEU A 768 22.84 -35.28 -9.52
CA LEU A 768 23.34 -36.45 -10.22
C LEU A 768 24.87 -36.59 -10.11
N LEU A 769 25.63 -35.50 -10.30
CA LEU A 769 27.09 -35.53 -10.18
C LEU A 769 27.51 -35.87 -8.74
N LEU A 770 26.90 -35.26 -7.74
CA LEU A 770 27.19 -35.56 -6.33
C LEU A 770 26.83 -37.01 -5.96
N ASP A 771 25.70 -37.53 -6.46
CA ASP A 771 25.29 -38.94 -6.24
C ASP A 771 26.19 -39.95 -6.96
N LYS A 772 26.86 -39.51 -8.04
CA LYS A 772 27.89 -40.27 -8.77
C LYS A 772 29.30 -40.10 -8.19
N GLY A 773 29.44 -39.35 -7.09
CA GLY A 773 30.69 -39.23 -6.33
C GLY A 773 31.56 -38.02 -6.66
N ALA A 774 31.00 -36.97 -7.27
CA ALA A 774 31.76 -35.75 -7.58
C ALA A 774 32.32 -35.07 -6.31
N ALA A 775 33.54 -34.53 -6.38
CA ALA A 775 34.19 -33.83 -5.29
C ALA A 775 33.49 -32.49 -4.98
N ILE A 776 32.72 -32.47 -3.89
CA ILE A 776 31.82 -31.37 -3.55
C ILE A 776 32.53 -30.03 -3.30
N ASP A 777 33.70 -30.08 -2.64
CA ASP A 777 34.56 -28.93 -2.33
C ASP A 777 35.76 -28.84 -3.28
N ALA A 778 35.64 -29.34 -4.51
CA ALA A 778 36.64 -29.13 -5.55
C ALA A 778 36.89 -27.62 -5.72
N LYS A 779 38.15 -27.22 -5.58
CA LYS A 779 38.60 -25.84 -5.77
C LYS A 779 38.98 -25.64 -7.23
N VAL A 780 38.43 -24.59 -7.83
CA VAL A 780 38.78 -24.12 -9.17
C VAL A 780 39.71 -22.90 -9.06
N ASP A 781 39.96 -22.18 -10.15
CA ASP A 781 40.72 -20.93 -10.16
C ASP A 781 40.33 -19.97 -9.00
N PHE A 782 41.36 -19.30 -8.47
CA PHE A 782 41.31 -18.44 -7.26
C PHE A 782 40.87 -19.16 -5.98
N GLY A 783 40.93 -20.50 -5.96
CA GLY A 783 40.59 -21.30 -4.78
C GLY A 783 39.09 -21.36 -4.49
N THR A 784 38.25 -20.98 -5.45
CA THR A 784 36.78 -20.90 -5.30
C THR A 784 36.11 -22.27 -5.43
N THR A 785 34.93 -22.47 -4.83
CA THR A 785 34.18 -23.74 -4.90
C THR A 785 32.83 -23.56 -5.59
N SER A 786 32.21 -24.66 -6.04
CA SER A 786 30.85 -24.67 -6.61
C SER A 786 29.79 -24.01 -5.70
N LEU A 787 30.01 -24.04 -4.38
CA LEU A 787 29.15 -23.38 -3.39
C LEU A 787 29.21 -21.84 -3.49
N PHE A 788 30.37 -21.26 -3.83
CA PHE A 788 30.55 -19.81 -3.88
C PHE A 788 29.80 -19.22 -5.08
N TRP A 789 29.95 -19.83 -6.25
CA TRP A 789 29.30 -19.39 -7.48
C TRP A 789 27.77 -19.58 -7.41
N ALA A 790 27.30 -20.73 -6.90
CA ALA A 790 25.87 -20.92 -6.62
C ALA A 790 25.30 -19.91 -5.61
N ALA A 791 26.11 -19.45 -4.65
CA ALA A 791 25.73 -18.43 -3.67
C ALA A 791 25.70 -17.01 -4.27
N GLN A 792 26.71 -16.64 -5.06
CA GLN A 792 26.79 -15.35 -5.75
C GLN A 792 25.67 -15.21 -6.80
N ALA A 793 25.40 -16.25 -7.58
CA ALA A 793 24.37 -16.29 -8.62
C ALA A 793 22.93 -16.39 -8.09
N GLY A 794 22.72 -16.48 -6.78
CA GLY A 794 21.39 -16.54 -6.18
C GLY A 794 20.68 -17.90 -6.31
N HIS A 795 21.40 -18.99 -6.60
CA HIS A 795 20.85 -20.32 -6.82
C HIS A 795 20.60 -21.10 -5.52
N LYS A 796 19.67 -20.60 -4.69
CA LYS A 796 19.34 -21.16 -3.35
C LYS A 796 19.10 -22.67 -3.35
N ALA A 797 18.43 -23.21 -4.37
CA ALA A 797 18.11 -24.63 -4.45
C ALA A 797 19.34 -25.53 -4.74
N VAL A 798 20.41 -24.96 -5.31
CA VAL A 798 21.73 -25.61 -5.46
C VAL A 798 22.55 -25.43 -4.17
N VAL A 799 22.58 -24.24 -3.59
CA VAL A 799 23.29 -24.01 -2.31
C VAL A 799 22.75 -24.92 -1.20
N GLN A 800 21.43 -25.03 -1.06
CA GLN A 800 20.79 -25.96 -0.13
C GLN A 800 21.26 -27.39 -0.35
N LEU A 801 21.28 -27.85 -1.61
CA LEU A 801 21.73 -29.19 -1.98
C LEU A 801 23.20 -29.43 -1.63
N LEU A 802 24.09 -28.48 -1.95
CA LEU A 802 25.52 -28.59 -1.63
C LEU A 802 25.73 -28.66 -0.11
N LEU A 803 25.08 -27.79 0.67
CA LEU A 803 25.16 -27.81 2.13
C LEU A 803 24.56 -29.09 2.74
N ASP A 804 23.45 -29.62 2.21
CA ASP A 804 22.85 -30.88 2.65
C ASP A 804 23.69 -32.11 2.26
N LYS A 805 24.53 -31.99 1.24
CA LYS A 805 25.53 -33.00 0.82
C LYS A 805 26.89 -32.84 1.53
N GLY A 806 27.02 -31.84 2.41
CA GLY A 806 28.19 -31.67 3.28
C GLY A 806 29.27 -30.72 2.75
N ALA A 807 28.95 -29.83 1.80
CA ALA A 807 29.89 -28.80 1.33
C ALA A 807 30.38 -27.92 2.50
N ALA A 808 31.66 -27.55 2.47
CA ALA A 808 32.30 -26.78 3.52
C ALA A 808 31.78 -25.32 3.56
N ILE A 809 30.85 -25.05 4.48
CA ILE A 809 30.21 -23.74 4.65
C ILE A 809 31.19 -22.59 4.98
N GLU A 810 32.34 -22.92 5.58
CA GLU A 810 33.44 -21.99 5.90
C GLU A 810 34.65 -22.14 4.95
N ALA A 811 34.47 -22.76 3.77
CA ALA A 811 35.54 -22.78 2.78
C ALA A 811 35.91 -21.34 2.38
N LYS A 812 37.21 -21.08 2.25
CA LYS A 812 37.77 -19.79 1.85
C LYS A 812 38.40 -19.89 0.46
N ASP A 813 38.21 -18.86 -0.36
CA ASP A 813 39.01 -18.60 -1.56
C ASP A 813 40.40 -18.04 -1.21
N ASP A 814 41.21 -17.74 -2.22
CA ASP A 814 42.58 -17.24 -2.03
C ASP A 814 42.62 -15.81 -1.42
N ASN A 815 41.52 -15.06 -1.50
CA ASN A 815 41.33 -13.76 -0.84
C ASN A 815 40.79 -13.89 0.59
N GLY A 816 40.49 -15.10 1.05
CA GLY A 816 39.92 -15.38 2.36
C GLY A 816 38.39 -15.22 2.44
N LEU A 817 37.69 -15.02 1.32
CA LEU A 817 36.24 -14.84 1.26
C LEU A 817 35.52 -16.19 1.40
N THR A 818 34.42 -16.22 2.16
CA THR A 818 33.57 -17.41 2.38
C THR A 818 32.30 -17.36 1.50
N PRO A 819 31.48 -18.43 1.39
CA PRO A 819 30.21 -18.39 0.66
C PRO A 819 29.28 -17.25 1.11
N LEU A 820 29.37 -16.86 2.39
CA LEU A 820 28.56 -15.79 2.96
C LEU A 820 28.92 -14.42 2.38
N PHE A 821 30.20 -14.15 2.11
CA PHE A 821 30.64 -12.94 1.40
C PHE A 821 30.09 -12.91 -0.03
N TRP A 822 30.26 -14.01 -0.77
CA TRP A 822 29.80 -14.11 -2.15
C TRP A 822 28.28 -13.97 -2.27
N ALA A 823 27.51 -14.55 -1.34
CA ALA A 823 26.05 -14.33 -1.23
C ALA A 823 25.70 -12.87 -0.90
N ALA A 824 26.44 -12.24 0.03
CA ALA A 824 26.22 -10.86 0.45
C ALA A 824 26.48 -9.87 -0.69
N GLN A 825 27.61 -9.99 -1.38
CA GLN A 825 27.99 -9.18 -2.55
C GLN A 825 27.00 -9.36 -3.72
N GLY A 826 26.60 -10.61 -3.99
CA GLY A 826 25.64 -10.98 -5.04
C GLY A 826 24.24 -10.41 -4.83
N GLY A 827 23.87 -10.02 -3.61
CA GLY A 827 22.50 -9.59 -3.28
C GLY A 827 21.54 -10.75 -3.00
N ALA A 828 22.06 -11.95 -2.72
CA ALA A 828 21.28 -13.17 -2.52
C ALA A 828 20.78 -13.33 -1.07
N GLU A 829 19.89 -12.45 -0.61
CA GLU A 829 19.34 -12.41 0.76
C GLU A 829 18.86 -13.78 1.26
N ALA A 830 18.08 -14.50 0.44
CA ALA A 830 17.54 -15.81 0.79
C ALA A 830 18.60 -16.92 0.92
N ILE A 831 19.84 -16.67 0.46
CA ILE A 831 21.02 -17.52 0.62
C ILE A 831 21.85 -17.07 1.82
N VAL A 832 22.04 -15.76 2.02
CA VAL A 832 22.64 -15.21 3.26
C VAL A 832 21.88 -15.77 4.48
N GLN A 833 20.54 -15.69 4.45
CA GLN A 833 19.71 -16.25 5.51
C GLN A 833 19.92 -17.77 5.66
N LEU A 834 19.99 -18.53 4.57
CA LEU A 834 20.22 -19.98 4.63
C LEU A 834 21.60 -20.33 5.21
N LEU A 835 22.66 -19.63 4.81
CA LEU A 835 24.02 -19.85 5.31
C LEU A 835 24.11 -19.55 6.81
N LEU A 836 23.54 -18.43 7.26
CA LEU A 836 23.49 -18.07 8.68
C LEU A 836 22.68 -19.10 9.51
N ASP A 837 21.52 -19.55 9.03
CA ASP A 837 20.72 -20.59 9.71
C ASP A 837 21.41 -21.97 9.72
N LYS A 838 22.31 -22.23 8.76
CA LYS A 838 23.20 -23.40 8.71
C LYS A 838 24.48 -23.23 9.55
N GLY A 839 24.67 -22.09 10.21
CA GLY A 839 25.77 -21.85 11.14
C GLY A 839 27.01 -21.19 10.52
N ALA A 840 26.87 -20.50 9.38
CA ALA A 840 27.98 -19.72 8.80
C ALA A 840 28.45 -18.61 9.74
N ALA A 841 29.75 -18.36 9.80
CA ALA A 841 30.35 -17.36 10.66
C ALA A 841 30.04 -15.93 10.17
N ILE A 842 29.12 -15.26 10.85
CA ILE A 842 28.67 -13.90 10.48
C ILE A 842 29.79 -12.85 10.51
N GLU A 843 30.77 -13.03 11.40
CA GLU A 843 31.99 -12.21 11.53
C GLU A 843 33.21 -12.86 10.85
N ALA A 844 33.00 -13.72 9.84
CA ALA A 844 34.11 -14.18 9.01
C ALA A 844 34.84 -12.96 8.42
N LYS A 845 36.18 -13.01 8.42
CA LYS A 845 37.05 -11.96 7.86
C LYS A 845 37.81 -12.47 6.65
N ASP A 846 37.95 -11.62 5.64
CA ASP A 846 38.82 -11.83 4.49
C ASP A 846 40.29 -11.44 4.81
N ASN A 847 41.17 -11.42 3.81
CA ASN A 847 42.57 -11.04 3.99
C ASN A 847 42.77 -9.54 4.33
N ASN A 848 41.81 -8.67 4.00
CA ASN A 848 41.79 -7.25 4.35
C ASN A 848 41.15 -6.98 5.73
N GLY A 849 40.63 -8.02 6.39
CA GLY A 849 39.91 -7.91 7.65
C GLY A 849 38.46 -7.45 7.51
N GLU A 850 37.94 -7.39 6.29
CA GLU A 850 36.57 -6.96 5.96
C GLU A 850 35.58 -8.10 6.28
N THR A 851 34.32 -7.79 6.59
CA THR A 851 33.27 -8.77 6.95
C THR A 851 32.15 -8.82 5.90
N PRO A 852 31.24 -9.81 5.89
CA PRO A 852 30.10 -9.83 4.96
C PRO A 852 29.23 -8.56 5.04
N LEU A 853 29.12 -7.96 6.24
CA LEU A 853 28.40 -6.71 6.48
C LEU A 853 29.04 -5.54 5.72
N PHE A 854 30.36 -5.46 5.70
CA PHE A 854 31.14 -4.45 4.99
C PHE A 854 30.86 -4.51 3.48
N TRP A 855 30.98 -5.70 2.88
CA TRP A 855 30.73 -5.89 1.44
C TRP A 855 29.28 -5.60 1.07
N ALA A 856 28.31 -5.99 1.91
CA ALA A 856 26.91 -5.64 1.73
C ALA A 856 26.67 -4.12 1.81
N ALA A 857 27.34 -3.41 2.72
CA ALA A 857 27.25 -1.96 2.85
C ALA A 857 27.84 -1.23 1.63
N GLN A 858 29.08 -1.56 1.24
CA GLN A 858 29.77 -0.96 0.09
C GLN A 858 29.00 -1.19 -1.24
N THR A 859 28.44 -2.39 -1.43
CA THR A 859 27.64 -2.72 -2.62
C THR A 859 26.18 -2.24 -2.56
N GLY A 860 25.74 -1.63 -1.45
CA GLY A 860 24.40 -1.05 -1.32
C GLY A 860 23.26 -2.08 -1.15
N ARG A 861 23.54 -3.24 -0.53
CA ARG A 861 22.57 -4.33 -0.34
C ARG A 861 21.79 -4.16 0.96
N GLU A 862 20.91 -3.16 1.02
CA GLU A 862 20.17 -2.75 2.22
C GLU A 862 19.50 -3.92 2.96
N ALA A 863 18.77 -4.79 2.25
CA ALA A 863 18.12 -5.95 2.85
C ALA A 863 19.09 -6.96 3.49
N ILE A 864 20.31 -7.09 2.94
CA ILE A 864 21.35 -7.98 3.47
C ILE A 864 22.04 -7.34 4.68
N VAL A 865 22.30 -6.04 4.65
CA VAL A 865 22.79 -5.30 5.82
C VAL A 865 21.78 -5.39 6.96
N GLN A 866 20.50 -5.18 6.66
CA GLN A 866 19.40 -5.32 7.60
C GLN A 866 19.36 -6.73 8.23
N LEU A 867 19.41 -7.78 7.39
CA LEU A 867 19.45 -9.18 7.82
C LEU A 867 20.68 -9.52 8.68
N LEU A 868 21.88 -9.08 8.27
CA LEU A 868 23.12 -9.34 9.01
C LEU A 868 23.09 -8.67 10.39
N LEU A 869 22.67 -7.42 10.46
CA LEU A 869 22.53 -6.69 11.73
C LEU A 869 21.48 -7.34 12.64
N ASP A 870 20.33 -7.75 12.11
CA ASP A 870 19.28 -8.44 12.88
C ASP A 870 19.72 -9.85 13.34
N LYS A 871 20.66 -10.48 12.62
CA LYS A 871 21.33 -11.74 13.02
C LYS A 871 22.52 -11.52 13.96
N GLY A 872 22.80 -10.28 14.37
CA GLY A 872 23.80 -9.93 15.37
C GLY A 872 25.19 -9.59 14.82
N ALA A 873 25.31 -9.22 13.53
CA ALA A 873 26.56 -8.73 12.99
C ALA A 873 27.03 -7.44 13.70
N ALA A 874 28.33 -7.31 13.91
CA ALA A 874 28.92 -6.15 14.56
C ALA A 874 28.90 -4.93 13.64
N ILE A 875 28.01 -3.97 13.91
CA ILE A 875 27.89 -2.73 13.12
C ILE A 875 29.19 -1.91 13.08
N GLU A 876 30.00 -2.01 14.13
CA GLU A 876 31.34 -1.42 14.27
C GLU A 876 32.48 -2.38 13.92
N ALA A 877 32.24 -3.41 13.10
CA ALA A 877 33.29 -4.27 12.58
C ALA A 877 34.35 -3.43 11.85
N LYS A 878 35.63 -3.62 12.20
CA LYS A 878 36.75 -2.88 11.61
C LYS A 878 37.56 -3.74 10.65
N ASP A 879 37.92 -3.18 9.50
CA ASP A 879 38.94 -3.72 8.59
C ASP A 879 40.37 -3.54 9.16
N ASN A 880 41.39 -3.94 8.40
CA ASN A 880 42.79 -3.79 8.78
C ASN A 880 43.29 -2.34 8.86
N ASN A 881 42.51 -1.35 8.40
CA ASN A 881 42.80 0.09 8.48
C ASN A 881 41.92 0.80 9.52
N SER A 882 41.26 0.04 10.41
CA SER A 882 40.28 0.52 11.40
C SER A 882 38.98 1.13 10.84
N ALA A 883 38.69 1.03 9.54
CA ALA A 883 37.47 1.59 8.95
C ALA A 883 36.26 0.65 9.10
N THR A 884 35.06 1.24 9.19
CA THR A 884 33.79 0.57 9.51
C THR A 884 32.84 0.47 8.31
N PRO A 885 31.77 -0.35 8.32
CA PRO A 885 30.79 -0.40 7.23
C PRO A 885 30.20 0.97 6.85
N LEU A 886 30.05 1.89 7.82
CA LEU A 886 29.57 3.26 7.61
C LEU A 886 30.54 4.10 6.75
N PHE A 887 31.85 3.96 6.99
CA PHE A 887 32.90 4.60 6.20
C PHE A 887 32.81 4.16 4.73
N TRP A 888 32.66 2.86 4.50
CA TRP A 888 32.66 2.31 3.14
C TRP A 888 31.34 2.54 2.40
N ALA A 889 30.21 2.62 3.11
CA ALA A 889 28.95 3.12 2.56
C ALA A 889 29.05 4.59 2.11
N ALA A 890 29.71 5.45 2.90
CA ALA A 890 29.93 6.86 2.57
C ALA A 890 30.89 7.03 1.38
N GLN A 891 31.98 6.25 1.33
CA GLN A 891 32.92 6.26 0.22
C GLN A 891 32.31 5.74 -1.10
N ALA A 892 31.49 4.68 -1.03
CA ALA A 892 30.85 4.05 -2.19
C ALA A 892 29.55 4.75 -2.66
N GLU A 893 29.31 6.00 -2.22
CA GLU A 893 28.19 6.84 -2.64
C GLU A 893 26.79 6.24 -2.32
N ARG A 894 26.69 5.51 -1.19
CA ARG A 894 25.46 4.78 -0.79
C ARG A 894 24.66 5.55 0.27
N GLU A 895 24.05 6.67 -0.11
CA GLU A 895 23.27 7.53 0.80
C GLU A 895 22.23 6.75 1.65
N ALA A 896 21.40 5.91 1.02
CA ALA A 896 20.41 5.10 1.72
C ALA A 896 21.05 4.08 2.71
N MET A 897 22.24 3.58 2.39
CA MET A 897 23.00 2.68 3.29
C MET A 897 23.61 3.45 4.46
N VAL A 898 24.13 4.66 4.23
CA VAL A 898 24.61 5.55 5.30
C VAL A 898 23.46 5.87 6.26
N GLN A 899 22.29 6.21 5.74
CA GLN A 899 21.07 6.42 6.53
C GLN A 899 20.71 5.17 7.35
N LEU A 900 20.66 3.98 6.71
CA LEU A 900 20.33 2.71 7.36
C LEU A 900 21.30 2.37 8.50
N LEU A 901 22.60 2.50 8.28
CA LEU A 901 23.62 2.21 9.29
C LEU A 901 23.54 3.18 10.47
N LEU A 902 23.32 4.48 10.22
CA LEU A 902 23.13 5.48 11.27
C LEU A 902 21.83 5.23 12.07
N ASP A 903 20.73 4.85 11.40
CA ASP A 903 19.48 4.47 12.06
C ASP A 903 19.59 3.19 12.90
N LYS A 904 20.53 2.31 12.54
CA LYS A 904 20.91 1.12 13.32
C LYS A 904 21.96 1.39 14.40
N GLY A 905 22.37 2.64 14.58
CA GLY A 905 23.25 3.07 15.67
C GLY A 905 24.75 2.99 15.37
N ALA A 906 25.15 3.01 14.10
CA ALA A 906 26.57 3.11 13.73
C ALA A 906 27.19 4.41 14.27
N ALA A 907 28.43 4.33 14.72
CA ALA A 907 29.14 5.46 15.30
C ALA A 907 29.54 6.48 14.21
N ILE A 908 28.82 7.60 14.16
CA ILE A 908 29.02 8.66 13.16
C ILE A 908 30.44 9.26 13.17
N GLU A 909 31.10 9.24 14.33
CA GLU A 909 32.48 9.69 14.55
C GLU A 909 33.52 8.54 14.56
N ALA A 910 33.20 7.37 14.01
CA ALA A 910 34.17 6.29 13.84
C ALA A 910 35.36 6.77 13.00
N LYS A 911 36.59 6.46 13.47
CA LYS A 911 37.84 6.84 12.79
C LYS A 911 38.62 5.62 12.29
N ASP A 912 39.17 5.78 11.09
CA ASP A 912 40.25 4.93 10.54
C ASP A 912 41.60 5.25 11.20
N ASP A 913 42.65 4.52 10.82
CA ASP A 913 44.01 4.72 11.34
C ASP A 913 44.61 6.10 10.99
N ASN A 914 44.07 6.79 9.98
CA ASN A 914 44.45 8.16 9.61
C ASN A 914 43.70 9.24 10.40
N GLY A 915 42.73 8.85 11.23
CA GLY A 915 41.86 9.74 11.99
C GLY A 915 40.67 10.31 11.20
N LEU A 916 40.39 9.77 10.01
CA LEU A 916 39.33 10.20 9.11
C LEU A 916 37.97 9.61 9.52
N THR A 917 36.94 10.45 9.61
CA THR A 917 35.55 10.05 9.86
C THR A 917 34.78 9.85 8.54
N PRO A 918 33.58 9.23 8.54
CA PRO A 918 32.74 9.14 7.34
C PRO A 918 32.47 10.49 6.65
N LEU A 919 32.40 11.58 7.41
CA LEU A 919 32.21 12.93 6.88
C LEU A 919 33.40 13.41 6.03
N PHE A 920 34.64 13.03 6.40
CA PHE A 920 35.82 13.32 5.58
C PHE A 920 35.74 12.64 4.22
N TRP A 921 35.30 11.39 4.17
CA TRP A 921 35.23 10.62 2.93
C TRP A 921 34.09 11.09 2.03
N ALA A 922 32.92 11.39 2.59
CA ALA A 922 31.84 12.05 1.85
C ALA A 922 32.31 13.41 1.28
N ALA A 923 33.03 14.22 2.07
CA ALA A 923 33.58 15.50 1.63
C ALA A 923 34.74 15.37 0.62
N GLN A 924 35.54 14.29 0.68
CA GLN A 924 36.60 13.98 -0.30
C GLN A 924 36.04 13.47 -1.62
N ALA A 925 34.96 12.68 -1.59
CA ALA A 925 34.28 12.14 -2.77
C ALA A 925 33.32 13.15 -3.43
N GLY A 926 33.00 14.26 -2.75
CA GLY A 926 32.11 15.31 -3.29
C GLY A 926 30.62 15.02 -3.08
N GLN A 927 30.29 14.11 -2.16
CA GLN A 927 28.96 13.56 -1.97
C GLN A 927 28.08 14.50 -1.12
N GLU A 928 27.62 15.58 -1.74
CA GLU A 928 26.77 16.63 -1.14
C GLU A 928 25.63 16.08 -0.26
N ALA A 929 24.87 15.09 -0.76
CA ALA A 929 23.74 14.51 -0.04
C ALA A 929 24.18 13.69 1.19
N ILE A 930 25.28 12.93 1.08
CA ILE A 930 25.84 12.17 2.21
C ILE A 930 26.45 13.11 3.25
N VAL A 931 27.09 14.20 2.82
CA VAL A 931 27.56 15.26 3.72
C VAL A 931 26.39 15.88 4.47
N GLN A 932 25.31 16.30 3.78
CA GLN A 932 24.13 16.86 4.42
C GLN A 932 23.51 15.88 5.42
N LEU A 933 23.33 14.61 5.02
CA LEU A 933 22.82 13.54 5.87
C LEU A 933 23.65 13.35 7.16
N LEU A 934 24.98 13.30 7.04
CA LEU A 934 25.87 13.16 8.20
C LEU A 934 25.77 14.38 9.13
N LEU A 935 25.68 15.60 8.58
CA LEU A 935 25.48 16.82 9.35
C LEU A 935 24.12 16.86 10.07
N ASP A 936 23.03 16.48 9.37
CA ASP A 936 21.68 16.39 9.93
C ASP A 936 21.59 15.34 11.05
N LYS A 937 22.45 14.32 11.00
CA LYS A 937 22.63 13.28 12.03
C LYS A 937 23.61 13.68 13.13
N GLY A 938 24.21 14.88 13.06
CA GLY A 938 25.02 15.47 14.12
C GLY A 938 26.53 15.17 14.04
N ALA A 939 27.06 14.88 12.85
CA ALA A 939 28.51 14.71 12.65
C ALA A 939 29.29 16.00 12.99
N ASP A 940 30.46 15.85 13.62
CA ASP A 940 31.33 16.97 13.95
C ASP A 940 32.07 17.49 12.70
N VAL A 941 31.63 18.63 12.17
CA VAL A 941 32.28 19.28 11.03
C VAL A 941 33.70 19.77 11.32
N GLU A 942 34.01 20.04 12.59
CA GLU A 942 35.35 20.46 13.04
C GLU A 942 36.22 19.28 13.47
N ALA A 943 35.75 18.04 13.28
CA ALA A 943 36.55 16.85 13.48
C ALA A 943 37.86 16.93 12.69
N LYS A 944 38.94 16.45 13.30
CA LYS A 944 40.30 16.50 12.75
C LYS A 944 40.90 15.12 12.53
N ASP A 945 41.62 14.99 11.42
CA ASP A 945 42.47 13.86 11.11
C ASP A 945 43.86 13.98 11.79
N ASN A 946 44.73 12.99 11.59
CA ASN A 946 46.07 12.97 12.17
C ASN A 946 46.97 14.13 11.67
N LEU A 947 46.60 14.81 10.58
CA LEU A 947 47.27 16.01 10.04
C LEU A 947 46.51 17.31 10.37
N LYS A 948 45.56 17.29 11.32
CA LYS A 948 44.75 18.43 11.78
C LYS A 948 43.85 19.08 10.72
N ARG A 949 43.69 18.42 9.56
CA ARG A 949 42.79 18.83 8.47
C ARG A 949 41.35 18.57 8.88
N THR A 950 40.39 19.33 8.34
CA THR A 950 38.94 19.11 8.53
C THR A 950 38.28 18.67 7.21
N SER A 951 37.02 18.24 7.26
CA SER A 951 36.23 17.93 6.06
C SER A 951 36.19 19.08 5.05
N LEU A 952 36.17 20.34 5.54
CA LEU A 952 36.28 21.54 4.72
C LEU A 952 37.63 21.63 3.98
N SER A 953 38.74 21.21 4.61
CA SER A 953 40.06 21.11 3.96
C SER A 953 40.07 20.09 2.81
N PHE A 954 39.37 18.96 2.97
CA PHE A 954 39.29 17.91 1.94
C PHE A 954 38.39 18.28 0.77
N ALA A 955 37.22 18.89 1.04
CA ALA A 955 36.38 19.46 -0.01
C ALA A 955 37.15 20.54 -0.81
N ALA A 956 37.91 21.40 -0.11
CA ALA A 956 38.71 22.44 -0.74
C ALA A 956 39.95 21.91 -1.50
N LYS A 957 40.48 20.74 -1.13
CA LYS A 957 41.57 20.07 -1.86
C LYS A 957 41.09 19.50 -3.20
N ASN A 958 39.89 18.92 -3.23
CA ASN A 958 39.37 18.22 -4.40
C ASN A 958 38.48 19.10 -5.31
N GLY A 959 38.07 20.28 -4.83
CA GLY A 959 37.33 21.26 -5.64
C GLY A 959 35.81 21.11 -5.55
N HIS A 960 35.30 20.45 -4.53
CA HIS A 960 33.88 20.12 -4.35
C HIS A 960 33.09 21.33 -3.86
N ASP A 961 32.90 22.29 -4.75
CA ASP A 961 32.28 23.59 -4.51
C ASP A 961 30.85 23.51 -3.96
N LYS A 962 30.08 22.47 -4.29
CA LYS A 962 28.79 22.20 -3.64
C LYS A 962 28.92 21.81 -2.17
N VAL A 963 29.80 20.86 -1.87
CA VAL A 963 30.10 20.44 -0.48
C VAL A 963 30.60 21.64 0.33
N ILE A 964 31.42 22.52 -0.25
CA ILE A 964 31.81 23.79 0.39
C ILE A 964 30.57 24.62 0.75
N MET A 965 29.63 24.84 -0.18
CA MET A 965 28.40 25.57 0.11
C MET A 965 27.57 24.91 1.22
N THR A 966 27.44 23.58 1.22
CA THR A 966 26.76 22.82 2.29
C THR A 966 27.41 23.07 3.64
N LEU A 967 28.72 22.89 3.74
CA LEU A 967 29.49 23.13 4.98
C LEU A 967 29.40 24.60 5.45
N LEU A 968 29.36 25.55 4.51
CA LEU A 968 29.18 26.98 4.79
C LEU A 968 27.79 27.35 5.33
N THR A 969 26.78 26.46 5.28
CA THR A 969 25.47 26.70 5.91
C THR A 969 25.48 26.55 7.43
N ILE A 970 26.52 25.90 8.00
CA ILE A 970 26.61 25.59 9.42
C ILE A 970 27.01 26.85 10.19
N ASP A 971 26.23 27.21 11.21
CA ASP A 971 26.53 28.35 12.07
C ASP A 971 27.89 28.17 12.78
N LYS A 972 28.77 29.16 12.63
CA LYS A 972 30.13 29.24 13.22
C LYS A 972 31.17 28.23 12.72
N ILE A 973 31.04 27.65 11.52
CA ILE A 973 32.11 26.85 10.89
C ILE A 973 33.46 27.61 10.84
N ASN A 974 34.57 26.94 11.18
CA ASN A 974 35.89 27.56 11.28
C ASN A 974 36.65 27.54 9.96
N LEU A 975 36.45 28.59 9.16
CA LEU A 975 37.11 28.79 7.87
C LEU A 975 38.63 29.03 7.99
N GLU A 976 39.12 29.34 9.19
CA GLU A 976 40.54 29.53 9.52
C GLU A 976 41.16 28.30 10.21
N SER A 977 40.48 27.15 10.20
CA SER A 977 41.01 25.90 10.74
C SER A 977 42.27 25.49 9.98
N LYS A 978 43.42 25.48 10.68
CA LYS A 978 44.74 25.16 10.11
C LYS A 978 45.09 23.68 10.26
N ASP A 979 45.66 23.12 9.20
CA ASP A 979 46.31 21.82 9.22
C ASP A 979 47.69 21.85 9.92
N HIS A 980 48.39 20.71 9.92
CA HIS A 980 49.72 20.56 10.53
C HIS A 980 50.75 21.56 9.99
N TYR A 981 50.61 22.00 8.73
CA TYR A 981 51.54 22.92 8.06
C TYR A 981 51.06 24.38 8.10
N GLY A 982 49.95 24.67 8.78
CA GLY A 982 49.39 26.01 8.91
C GLY A 982 48.48 26.42 7.74
N LEU A 983 48.12 25.52 6.84
CA LEU A 983 47.27 25.80 5.69
C LEU A 983 45.80 25.88 6.11
N THR A 984 45.11 26.93 5.65
CA THR A 984 43.66 27.04 5.72
C THR A 984 43.00 26.44 4.46
N PRO A 985 41.70 26.12 4.49
CA PRO A 985 40.94 25.73 3.30
C PRO A 985 41.09 26.72 2.12
N LEU A 986 41.21 28.03 2.39
CA LEU A 986 41.49 29.04 1.37
C LEU A 986 42.86 28.83 0.70
N SER A 987 43.93 28.61 1.48
CA SER A 987 45.26 28.29 0.93
C SER A 987 45.27 26.98 0.13
N ILE A 988 44.51 25.98 0.58
CA ILE A 988 44.38 24.69 -0.09
C ILE A 988 43.64 24.84 -1.44
N GLY A 989 42.51 25.55 -1.48
CA GLY A 989 41.78 25.82 -2.72
C GLY A 989 42.60 26.65 -3.71
N ALA A 990 43.31 27.68 -3.22
CA ALA A 990 44.17 28.53 -4.03
C ALA A 990 45.39 27.81 -4.63
N ARG A 991 45.90 26.78 -3.94
CA ARG A 991 46.99 25.90 -4.37
C ARG A 991 46.57 24.89 -5.44
N ASN A 992 45.40 24.28 -5.27
CA ASN A 992 44.90 23.24 -6.19
C ASN A 992 44.17 23.82 -7.43
N GLY A 993 43.91 25.13 -7.46
CA GLY A 993 43.33 25.80 -8.64
C GLY A 993 41.80 25.90 -8.65
N HIS A 994 41.15 25.60 -7.53
CA HIS A 994 39.70 25.51 -7.42
C HIS A 994 39.05 26.89 -7.26
N ILE A 995 38.91 27.61 -8.37
CA ILE A 995 38.45 29.00 -8.38
C ILE A 995 37.05 29.20 -7.76
N ASN A 996 36.12 28.27 -7.97
CA ASN A 996 34.78 28.32 -7.38
C ASN A 996 34.84 28.21 -5.85
N VAL A 997 35.61 27.25 -5.32
CA VAL A 997 35.84 27.09 -3.88
C VAL A 997 36.43 28.37 -3.28
N VAL A 998 37.46 28.94 -3.92
CA VAL A 998 38.08 30.18 -3.45
C VAL A 998 37.09 31.34 -3.47
N GLN A 999 36.27 31.47 -4.52
CA GLN A 999 35.19 32.47 -4.58
C GLN A 999 34.18 32.31 -3.44
N GLN A 1000 33.73 31.09 -3.16
CA GLN A 1000 32.75 30.81 -2.11
C GLN A 1000 33.31 31.15 -0.71
N LEU A 1001 34.54 30.73 -0.41
CA LEU A 1001 35.21 31.08 0.84
C LEU A 1001 35.41 32.61 0.98
N LEU A 1002 35.81 33.29 -0.10
CA LEU A 1002 35.97 34.75 -0.13
C LEU A 1002 34.67 35.55 -0.05
N ASN A 1003 33.51 34.93 -0.30
CA ASN A 1003 32.21 35.59 -0.11
C ASN A 1003 31.81 35.71 1.37
N THR A 1004 32.49 35.02 2.28
CA THR A 1004 32.22 35.10 3.73
C THR A 1004 32.97 36.27 4.38
N GLU A 1005 32.31 37.05 5.23
CA GLU A 1005 32.84 38.33 5.74
C GLU A 1005 34.13 38.20 6.58
N HIS A 1006 34.41 37.02 7.17
CA HIS A 1006 35.44 36.86 8.19
C HIS A 1006 36.68 36.04 7.79
N VAL A 1007 36.77 35.55 6.54
CA VAL A 1007 37.96 34.84 6.04
C VAL A 1007 39.19 35.75 5.93
N ASN A 1008 40.34 35.26 6.42
CA ASN A 1008 41.63 35.93 6.36
C ASN A 1008 42.37 35.59 5.06
N ILE A 1009 42.34 36.55 4.13
CA ILE A 1009 42.98 36.42 2.81
C ILE A 1009 44.52 36.45 2.83
N ASP A 1010 45.14 36.88 3.93
CA ASP A 1010 46.60 36.90 4.15
C ASP A 1010 47.03 35.85 5.19
N SER A 1011 46.22 34.80 5.40
CA SER A 1011 46.52 33.74 6.36
C SER A 1011 47.81 33.00 5.96
N ARG A 1012 48.81 33.00 6.86
CA ARG A 1012 50.14 32.43 6.63
C ARG A 1012 50.25 31.00 7.11
N ASP A 1013 50.89 30.15 6.30
CA ASP A 1013 51.30 28.81 6.71
C ASP A 1013 52.61 28.84 7.55
N CYS A 1014 53.12 27.68 7.97
CA CYS A 1014 54.35 27.58 8.77
C CYS A 1014 55.63 28.07 8.07
N PHE A 1015 55.55 28.40 6.77
CA PHE A 1015 56.65 28.90 5.95
C PHE A 1015 56.38 30.34 5.47
N GLU A 1016 55.47 31.04 6.16
CA GLU A 1016 54.97 32.38 5.84
C GLU A 1016 54.21 32.53 4.51
N ARG A 1017 53.92 31.44 3.81
CA ARG A 1017 53.27 31.46 2.48
C ARG A 1017 51.77 31.76 2.61
N THR A 1018 51.26 32.59 1.72
CA THR A 1018 49.86 33.06 1.68
C THR A 1018 49.04 32.38 0.58
N PRO A 1019 47.70 32.45 0.57
CA PRO A 1019 46.87 32.00 -0.56
C PRO A 1019 47.29 32.61 -1.90
N LEU A 1020 47.72 33.88 -1.91
CA LEU A 1020 48.22 34.56 -3.10
C LEU A 1020 49.54 33.95 -3.61
N TRP A 1021 50.45 33.59 -2.69
CA TRP A 1021 51.70 32.89 -3.03
C TRP A 1021 51.39 31.58 -3.76
N TYR A 1022 50.48 30.78 -3.22
CA TYR A 1022 50.06 29.51 -3.80
C TYR A 1022 49.43 29.68 -5.18
N ALA A 1023 48.43 30.56 -5.31
CA ALA A 1023 47.79 30.83 -6.59
C ALA A 1023 48.80 31.30 -7.67
N ARG A 1024 49.81 32.08 -7.28
CA ARG A 1024 50.87 32.55 -8.19
C ARG A 1024 51.87 31.46 -8.55
N ARG A 1025 52.37 30.69 -7.58
CA ARG A 1025 53.38 29.62 -7.79
C ARG A 1025 52.87 28.53 -8.74
N TYR A 1026 51.58 28.17 -8.63
CA TYR A 1026 50.96 27.12 -9.44
C TYR A 1026 50.22 27.65 -10.69
N GLY A 1027 50.31 28.96 -10.99
CA GLY A 1027 49.84 29.54 -12.25
C GLY A 1027 48.34 29.86 -12.35
N HIS A 1028 47.61 29.85 -11.24
CA HIS A 1028 46.15 30.03 -11.16
C HIS A 1028 45.73 31.51 -11.30
N SER A 1029 45.90 32.07 -12.49
CA SER A 1029 45.72 33.50 -12.79
C SER A 1029 44.36 34.08 -12.38
N GLY A 1030 43.26 33.33 -12.57
CA GLY A 1030 41.93 33.75 -12.13
C GLY A 1030 41.81 33.88 -10.61
N ILE A 1031 42.44 32.99 -9.85
CA ILE A 1031 42.48 33.06 -8.38
C ILE A 1031 43.36 34.24 -7.92
N VAL A 1032 44.48 34.49 -8.60
CA VAL A 1032 45.33 35.66 -8.33
C VAL A 1032 44.56 36.97 -8.53
N GLN A 1033 43.75 37.08 -9.59
CA GLN A 1033 42.89 38.24 -9.81
C GLN A 1033 41.83 38.37 -8.70
N LEU A 1034 41.12 37.28 -8.40
CA LEU A 1034 40.04 37.24 -7.42
C LEU A 1034 40.49 37.60 -5.99
N LEU A 1035 41.65 37.11 -5.55
CA LEU A 1035 42.26 37.47 -4.26
C LEU A 1035 42.65 38.96 -4.22
N ARG A 1036 43.18 39.50 -5.31
CA ARG A 1036 43.55 40.92 -5.42
C ARG A 1036 42.32 41.85 -5.41
N GLU A 1037 41.23 41.45 -6.03
CA GLU A 1037 39.98 42.21 -6.04
C GLU A 1037 39.33 42.21 -4.65
N ASN A 1038 39.26 41.04 -3.99
CA ASN A 1038 38.79 40.96 -2.60
C ASN A 1038 39.66 41.75 -1.62
N ALA A 1039 40.99 41.72 -1.77
CA ALA A 1039 41.90 42.51 -0.94
C ALA A 1039 41.65 44.02 -1.07
N LYS A 1040 41.44 44.51 -2.30
CA LYS A 1040 41.08 45.91 -2.56
C LYS A 1040 39.74 46.27 -1.91
N MET A 1041 38.71 45.42 -2.04
CA MET A 1041 37.40 45.67 -1.43
C MET A 1041 37.46 45.70 0.11
N ARG A 1042 38.28 44.84 0.72
CA ARG A 1042 38.46 44.75 2.18
C ARG A 1042 39.49 45.74 2.74
N GLY A 1043 40.14 46.55 1.91
CA GLY A 1043 41.19 47.49 2.33
C GLY A 1043 42.49 46.84 2.82
N ILE A 1044 42.74 45.57 2.47
CA ILE A 1044 43.88 44.79 2.95
C ILE A 1044 45.05 44.93 1.97
N SER A 1045 46.23 45.30 2.50
CA SER A 1045 47.47 45.37 1.72
C SER A 1045 48.17 44.01 1.70
N LEU A 1046 47.95 43.23 0.64
CA LEU A 1046 48.71 42.01 0.37
C LEU A 1046 50.16 42.39 0.02
N ARG A 1047 51.15 41.85 0.75
CA ARG A 1047 52.57 42.11 0.47
C ARG A 1047 52.97 41.37 -0.81
N GLU A 1048 53.53 42.10 -1.79
CA GLU A 1048 53.98 41.52 -3.07
C GLU A 1048 55.35 40.83 -3.00
N SER A 1049 56.02 40.89 -1.85
CA SER A 1049 57.31 40.23 -1.64
C SER A 1049 57.14 38.72 -1.47
N ASP A 1050 57.12 37.99 -2.58
CA ASP A 1050 57.75 36.68 -2.73
C ASP A 1050 58.01 36.39 -4.22
N LEU A 1051 59.22 35.92 -4.51
CA LEU A 1051 59.86 35.98 -5.83
C LEU A 1051 59.25 35.03 -6.89
N PRO A 1052 59.39 35.35 -8.19
CA PRO A 1052 59.01 34.43 -9.26
C PRO A 1052 60.00 33.26 -9.34
N LEU A 1053 59.48 32.05 -9.55
CA LEU A 1053 60.26 30.92 -10.06
C LEU A 1053 59.57 30.39 -11.32
N GLU A 1054 60.39 30.12 -12.32
CA GLU A 1054 60.00 29.93 -13.71
C GLU A 1054 59.03 28.75 -13.90
N ALA A 1055 58.02 28.96 -14.75
CA ALA A 1055 56.98 27.96 -15.02
C ALA A 1055 57.50 26.85 -15.94
N GLY A 1056 58.18 25.85 -15.36
CA GLY A 1056 58.41 24.57 -16.00
C GLY A 1056 57.12 23.74 -16.03
N SER A 1057 56.30 23.90 -17.08
CA SER A 1057 55.09 23.11 -17.28
C SER A 1057 55.42 21.65 -17.62
N ARG A 1058 55.26 20.74 -16.65
CA ARG A 1058 55.22 19.29 -16.91
C ARG A 1058 53.77 18.83 -17.15
N PRO A 1059 53.48 18.10 -18.24
CA PRO A 1059 52.13 17.59 -18.50
C PRO A 1059 51.82 16.36 -17.63
N TYR A 1060 50.58 16.26 -17.16
CA TYR A 1060 50.09 15.10 -16.42
C TYR A 1060 50.13 13.81 -17.25
N LYS A 1061 50.88 12.81 -16.78
CA LYS A 1061 50.68 11.37 -17.05
C LYS A 1061 51.14 10.55 -15.85
N GLU A 1062 50.24 9.67 -15.39
CA GLU A 1062 50.36 8.54 -14.44
C GLU A 1062 51.21 8.71 -13.15
N PHE A 1063 50.76 8.03 -12.09
CA PHE A 1063 50.78 8.50 -10.71
C PHE A 1063 51.83 7.79 -9.83
N SER A 1064 52.47 8.48 -8.87
CA SER A 1064 53.14 7.83 -7.73
C SER A 1064 53.39 8.81 -6.55
N GLY A 1065 52.36 9.05 -5.74
CA GLY A 1065 52.49 9.73 -4.44
C GLY A 1065 52.40 11.26 -4.47
N TRP A 1066 52.41 11.86 -3.27
CA TRP A 1066 52.31 13.31 -3.06
C TRP A 1066 53.29 13.73 -1.98
N CYS A 1067 53.85 14.94 -2.09
CA CYS A 1067 54.52 15.58 -0.96
C CYS A 1067 53.49 15.97 0.11
N ASP A 1068 53.60 15.53 1.36
CA ASP A 1068 52.64 15.91 2.41
C ASP A 1068 52.61 17.42 2.68
N VAL A 1069 53.73 18.11 2.45
CA VAL A 1069 53.91 19.53 2.76
C VAL A 1069 53.39 20.43 1.62
N CYS A 1070 53.81 20.20 0.38
CA CYS A 1070 53.40 21.00 -0.79
C CYS A 1070 52.39 20.32 -1.73
N THR A 1071 52.00 19.06 -1.47
CA THR A 1071 51.08 18.25 -2.29
C THR A 1071 51.32 18.40 -3.78
N LEU A 1072 52.59 18.47 -4.15
CA LEU A 1072 53.02 18.28 -5.52
C LEU A 1072 52.94 16.77 -5.79
N SER A 1073 52.25 16.38 -6.85
CA SER A 1073 52.24 14.98 -7.31
C SER A 1073 53.67 14.60 -7.62
N LEU A 1074 54.15 13.58 -6.94
CA LEU A 1074 55.44 12.98 -7.27
C LEU A 1074 55.22 12.04 -8.46
N GLN A 1075 56.13 12.08 -9.42
CA GLN A 1075 56.21 11.10 -10.49
C GLN A 1075 57.24 10.03 -10.13
N LYS A 1076 57.18 8.90 -10.85
CA LYS A 1076 57.96 7.70 -10.52
C LYS A 1076 59.48 7.92 -10.51
N ASP A 1077 59.94 8.92 -11.26
CA ASP A 1077 61.35 9.31 -11.37
C ASP A 1077 61.72 10.56 -10.53
N ASP A 1078 60.80 11.16 -9.78
CA ASP A 1078 61.06 12.40 -9.03
C ASP A 1078 61.73 12.12 -7.68
N LEU A 1079 62.70 12.96 -7.29
CA LEU A 1079 63.32 12.87 -5.97
C LEU A 1079 62.34 13.27 -4.86
N TYR A 1080 62.13 12.33 -3.93
CA TYR A 1080 61.46 12.58 -2.66
C TYR A 1080 62.25 12.00 -1.48
N TYR A 1081 61.84 12.44 -0.29
CA TYR A 1081 62.46 12.12 0.98
C TYR A 1081 61.38 11.68 1.96
N GLN A 1082 61.64 10.60 2.70
CA GLN A 1082 60.62 9.87 3.44
C GLN A 1082 61.05 9.68 4.89
N CYS A 1083 60.15 9.81 5.85
CA CYS A 1083 60.46 9.49 7.25
C CYS A 1083 60.02 8.07 7.58
N GLY A 1084 60.97 7.12 7.66
CA GLY A 1084 60.71 5.71 8.01
C GLY A 1084 60.26 5.44 9.46
N ILE A 1085 59.81 6.46 10.20
CA ILE A 1085 59.34 6.34 11.60
C ILE A 1085 58.00 7.06 11.77
N CYS A 1086 57.86 8.29 11.24
CA CYS A 1086 56.58 9.01 11.20
C CYS A 1086 55.58 8.23 10.30
N SER A 1087 54.43 7.85 10.85
CA SER A 1087 53.32 7.19 10.12
C SER A 1087 53.70 5.90 9.37
N GLY A 1088 54.55 5.05 9.94
CA GLY A 1088 54.97 3.79 9.31
C GLY A 1088 55.76 3.95 8.01
N GLY A 1089 56.24 5.17 7.73
CA GLY A 1089 56.92 5.52 6.49
C GLY A 1089 56.15 6.49 5.60
N SER A 1090 54.85 6.72 5.77
CA SER A 1090 54.06 7.46 4.76
C SER A 1090 54.34 8.97 4.66
N PHE A 1091 55.09 9.56 5.59
CA PHE A 1091 55.50 10.98 5.51
C PHE A 1091 56.53 11.20 4.41
N ILE A 1092 56.09 11.74 3.27
CA ILE A 1092 56.85 11.94 2.04
C ILE A 1092 56.97 13.43 1.74
N VAL A 1093 58.18 13.89 1.42
CA VAL A 1093 58.51 15.29 1.16
C VAL A 1093 59.24 15.39 -0.18
N CYS A 1094 58.73 16.17 -1.15
CA CYS A 1094 59.43 16.36 -2.41
C CYS A 1094 60.78 17.09 -2.22
N TRP A 1095 61.68 16.95 -3.19
CA TRP A 1095 62.99 17.61 -3.20
C TRP A 1095 62.93 19.13 -2.95
N GLU A 1096 61.93 19.85 -3.51
CA GLU A 1096 61.79 21.29 -3.26
C GLU A 1096 61.49 21.60 -1.77
N CYS A 1097 60.63 20.82 -1.12
CA CYS A 1097 60.33 21.01 0.29
C CYS A 1097 61.49 20.56 1.19
N TYR A 1098 62.16 19.46 0.87
CA TYR A 1098 63.36 19.03 1.60
C TYR A 1098 64.46 20.09 1.56
N ASN A 1099 64.68 20.73 0.40
CA ASN A 1099 65.64 21.84 0.27
C ASN A 1099 65.22 23.14 0.97
N MET A 1100 63.93 23.30 1.30
CA MET A 1100 63.41 24.35 2.17
C MET A 1100 63.55 23.99 3.67
N GLU A 1101 64.48 23.09 4.00
CA GLU A 1101 64.79 22.58 5.35
C GLU A 1101 63.60 21.92 6.09
N VAL A 1102 62.60 21.44 5.34
CA VAL A 1102 61.47 20.71 5.92
C VAL A 1102 61.93 19.38 6.51
N CYS A 1103 61.63 19.17 7.79
CA CYS A 1103 61.96 17.98 8.58
C CYS A 1103 60.68 17.33 9.17
N CYS A 1104 60.73 16.07 9.61
CA CYS A 1104 59.63 15.55 10.44
C CYS A 1104 59.66 16.26 11.80
N LEU A 1105 58.49 16.61 12.33
CA LEU A 1105 58.34 17.47 13.52
C LEU A 1105 58.69 16.76 14.84
N GLU A 1106 58.88 15.44 14.81
CA GLU A 1106 59.39 14.65 15.93
C GLU A 1106 60.91 14.75 16.06
N VAL A 1107 61.38 15.19 17.24
CA VAL A 1107 62.78 15.55 17.46
C VAL A 1107 63.69 14.31 17.42
N GLY A 1108 64.48 14.22 16.35
CA GLY A 1108 65.45 13.13 16.13
C GLY A 1108 65.11 12.26 14.92
N HIS A 1109 63.91 12.37 14.36
CA HIS A 1109 63.53 11.66 13.14
C HIS A 1109 64.19 12.32 11.92
N LYS A 1110 64.80 11.49 11.06
CA LYS A 1110 65.45 11.95 9.83
C LYS A 1110 64.65 11.52 8.61
N LEU A 1111 64.59 12.43 7.64
CA LEU A 1111 64.14 12.13 6.30
C LEU A 1111 65.24 11.35 5.57
N ALA A 1112 64.94 10.13 5.16
CA ALA A 1112 65.80 9.30 4.32
C ALA A 1112 65.47 9.58 2.84
N LYS A 1113 66.45 9.43 1.97
CA LYS A 1113 66.26 9.54 0.53
C LYS A 1113 65.82 8.20 -0.04
N THR A 1114 64.64 8.16 -0.67
CA THR A 1114 64.10 6.95 -1.30
C THR A 1114 64.22 7.05 -2.82
N TYR A 1115 64.36 5.90 -3.48
CA TYR A 1115 64.21 5.72 -4.93
C TYR A 1115 63.19 4.58 -5.11
N GLU A 1116 62.21 4.75 -5.99
CA GLU A 1116 61.35 3.67 -6.53
C GLU A 1116 61.80 3.27 -7.94
#